data_AF-A0A0U5FCF9-F1
#
_entry.id   AF-A0A0U5FCF9-F1
#
_cell.length_a   1.000
_cell.length_b   1.000
_cell.length_c   1.000
_cell.angle_alpha   90.00
_cell.angle_beta   90.00
_cell.angle_gamma   90.00
#
_symmetry.space_group_name_H-M   'P 1'
#
loop_
_entity.id
_entity.type
_entity.pdbx_description
1 polymer ?
#
loop_
_entity_poly.entity_id
_entity_poly.type
_entity_poly.pdbx_seq_one_letter_code
_entity_poly.pdbx_strand_id
1 'polypeptide(L)'
;MRRFSEFVAARWPTPEDALSEFFADAQAAALEVGAQLDEPPDLDGVRRYLPSQAGKRDKRQFAVPRIANDPDGTAWPAITFKSFKHGSASKYWKPRDLAWQIFACEGREDIGADTARVAEYAERARLAKMAAQARAVERDAADQLGRLAAADAAHIAWEAASPECSGHTYLVRKGVAAYGLRVATTTLRARLWDAERARWVNEAIVVRAGDLLVPVRLPDGQLINVQRIDRAGRKLFLRGGQKRSGLHRIEGTGRTWLCEGYATGASIHAATGSPVVIAFDAGNMPNCASLADAVAADHDASGTGQRTAEATGLQWTMPPTVDEDFNDLAVREGSEAVRMALADLHQPPMPEAPAYVRPFELPAVDIPARSADALRALGRLTDTAHAAAFAWAFAKRLAVGVPARAESVESISSKLRDALPRAILSGATIEAIARGIRWIVNRRRFSALAAVHPSAAVLARHTVERRDSLPVLDSADYRGVIVLRAPMGCGKTQKIGLPFAEWASRQDGRFVALAHRKSLIAELSARLGCTHYQRIAGEDAVHVDALAACLPSIVRDDHAQIYREARWVFIDEISQVVRSLAARVTVADGKQMADVLAALRDLVSRAECVIVADAGVDDRTIDFLASCRPGERFRIVNAEIAPLQAREAEFGFGPDALHHVYGDMLAELADGRRLWVACGEKSRAIECARLLETCGRRVLLVHSDNAGNREQAEFLAAPDRMSRLYDAVVASPVISSGVSIEHRNFAGAWFHRVFVIASGATVTPADAMQMARRVRYVPSLSVVVTASNRSEIDSADAILYGLSEAAELERRAPMPTDLDGIVADIEAGDARHRADFAAGLWWLLELAGWTVRLMQIGEGVVSAESMKLLRADIDREQRDSLLAARDLTDFEARRLRERPALSEAEQAALLRHRIARDLGLTDPLCDADLDAWDSGRGPRAWDRFTAAAVGTAEAASDGGVTDLHRLRFGRARVLAYRELFDGLKLAPGFRVTFEVSAALLGRMYTRRQLLSVLRLVPGKWVGDRFSLPRGRAATQAVIDLFDRMGLKLKRREGTATPTSAENALGCIGTCGGGSARNRWYELTADSLSRTAELAARRNSRRVLDVVPRESADDRYWHVVRRDIMARAMGADEAAQLIHAKCRAQPESKLLRDHVGRTYGARVAIFWFRHTYAPDWCPQAA
;
A
#
# COMPACT_ATOMS: atom_id res chain seq x y z
N MET A 1 -13.62 -6.72 9.63
CA MET A 1 -13.07 -8.09 9.78
C MET A 1 -14.00 -8.99 10.59
N ARG A 2 -14.41 -8.66 11.82
CA ARG A 2 -15.35 -9.50 12.62
C ARG A 2 -16.66 -9.88 11.92
N ARG A 3 -17.29 -8.93 11.21
CA ARG A 3 -18.51 -9.20 10.43
C ARG A 3 -18.34 -10.21 9.30
N PHE A 4 -17.18 -10.23 8.63
CA PHE A 4 -16.92 -11.20 7.57
C PHE A 4 -16.70 -12.59 8.13
N SER A 5 -15.93 -12.72 9.23
CA SER A 5 -15.78 -14.00 9.91
C SER A 5 -17.11 -14.54 10.47
N GLU A 6 -17.99 -13.66 10.95
CA GLU A 6 -19.35 -14.01 11.40
C GLU A 6 -20.24 -14.47 10.23
N PHE A 7 -20.22 -13.76 9.11
CA PHE A 7 -20.92 -14.15 7.89
C PHE A 7 -20.44 -15.52 7.37
N VAL A 8 -19.12 -15.73 7.33
CA VAL A 8 -18.52 -17.00 6.92
C VAL A 8 -18.93 -18.12 7.87
N ALA A 9 -18.86 -17.89 9.19
CA ALA A 9 -19.29 -18.87 10.19
C ALA A 9 -20.78 -19.21 10.10
N ALA A 10 -21.63 -18.26 9.70
CA ALA A 10 -23.06 -18.46 9.53
C ALA A 10 -23.42 -19.24 8.27
N ARG A 11 -22.73 -18.97 7.15
CA ARG A 11 -23.02 -19.56 5.83
C ARG A 11 -22.28 -20.86 5.58
N TRP A 12 -21.03 -20.96 6.01
CA TRP A 12 -20.17 -22.13 5.84
C TRP A 12 -19.61 -22.58 7.20
N PRO A 13 -20.37 -23.39 7.95
CA PRO A 13 -19.95 -23.89 9.26
C PRO A 13 -18.63 -24.68 9.22
N THR A 14 -18.30 -25.29 8.08
CA THR A 14 -17.04 -26.02 7.85
C THR A 14 -16.38 -25.65 6.52
N PRO A 15 -15.06 -25.84 6.37
CA PRO A 15 -14.37 -25.68 5.09
C PRO A 15 -14.92 -26.58 3.97
N GLU A 16 -15.48 -27.74 4.32
CA GLU A 16 -16.13 -28.67 3.41
C GLU A 16 -17.43 -28.08 2.82
N ASP A 17 -18.22 -27.37 3.64
CA ASP A 17 -19.43 -26.67 3.16
C ASP A 17 -19.07 -25.59 2.13
N ALA A 18 -17.98 -24.83 2.40
CA ALA A 18 -17.45 -23.87 1.45
C ALA A 18 -16.92 -24.55 0.18
N LEU A 19 -16.29 -25.72 0.29
CA LEU A 19 -15.82 -26.46 -0.89
C LEU A 19 -16.99 -26.90 -1.76
N SER A 20 -18.10 -27.35 -1.15
CA SER A 20 -19.31 -27.75 -1.86
C SER A 20 -19.96 -26.57 -2.60
N GLU A 21 -20.10 -25.40 -1.96
CA GLU A 21 -20.69 -24.22 -2.62
C GLU A 21 -19.83 -23.69 -3.76
N PHE A 22 -18.50 -23.67 -3.58
CA PHE A 22 -17.56 -23.15 -4.59
C PHE A 22 -16.95 -24.24 -5.48
N PHE A 23 -17.52 -25.45 -5.53
CA PHE A 23 -16.91 -26.59 -6.21
C PHE A 23 -16.71 -26.33 -7.72
N ALA A 24 -17.68 -25.67 -8.37
CA ALA A 24 -17.57 -25.33 -9.80
C ALA A 24 -16.37 -24.41 -10.11
N ASP A 25 -16.02 -23.50 -9.20
CA ASP A 25 -14.84 -22.64 -9.35
C ASP A 25 -13.54 -23.43 -9.13
N ALA A 26 -13.55 -24.41 -8.21
CA ALA A 26 -12.45 -25.36 -8.06
C ALA A 26 -12.25 -26.22 -9.32
N GLN A 27 -13.35 -26.64 -9.97
CA GLN A 27 -13.30 -27.36 -11.25
C GLN A 27 -12.70 -26.49 -12.35
N ALA A 28 -13.10 -25.22 -12.45
CA ALA A 28 -12.52 -24.27 -13.40
C ALA A 28 -11.01 -24.11 -13.16
N ALA A 29 -10.58 -23.98 -11.91
CA ALA A 29 -9.16 -23.91 -11.56
C ALA A 29 -8.37 -25.20 -11.91
N ALA A 30 -9.00 -26.38 -11.83
CA ALA A 30 -8.40 -27.63 -12.27
C ALA A 30 -8.23 -27.67 -13.80
N LEU A 31 -9.22 -27.18 -14.56
CA LEU A 31 -9.18 -27.12 -16.02
C LEU A 31 -8.02 -26.25 -16.51
N GLU A 32 -7.66 -25.17 -15.80
CA GLU A 32 -6.52 -24.31 -16.17
C GLU A 32 -5.18 -25.05 -16.23
N VAL A 33 -4.99 -26.12 -15.45
CA VAL A 33 -3.77 -26.96 -15.52
C VAL A 33 -3.95 -28.19 -16.40
N GLY A 34 -5.05 -28.26 -17.15
CA GLY A 34 -5.42 -29.39 -17.99
C GLY A 34 -5.88 -30.62 -17.21
N ALA A 35 -6.35 -30.45 -15.98
CA ALA A 35 -6.90 -31.51 -15.12
C ALA A 35 -8.43 -31.46 -15.10
N GLN A 36 -9.04 -32.62 -14.87
CA GLN A 36 -10.46 -32.77 -14.61
C GLN A 36 -10.67 -33.11 -13.13
N LEU A 37 -11.55 -32.38 -12.44
CA LEU A 37 -11.93 -32.64 -11.05
C LEU A 37 -13.42 -33.01 -11.02
N ASP A 38 -13.72 -34.31 -10.96
CA ASP A 38 -15.10 -34.79 -11.09
C ASP A 38 -15.88 -34.75 -9.77
N GLU A 39 -15.18 -34.90 -8.64
CA GLU A 39 -15.76 -35.00 -7.30
C GLU A 39 -14.99 -34.14 -6.28
N PRO A 40 -15.64 -33.62 -5.23
CA PRO A 40 -14.99 -32.87 -4.16
C PRO A 40 -13.89 -33.71 -3.49
N PRO A 41 -12.62 -33.25 -3.47
CA PRO A 41 -11.54 -34.02 -2.87
C PRO A 41 -11.48 -33.84 -1.35
N ASP A 42 -11.03 -34.86 -0.61
CA ASP A 42 -10.80 -34.70 0.83
C ASP A 42 -9.66 -33.71 1.11
N LEU A 43 -9.86 -32.84 2.10
CA LEU A 43 -8.92 -31.77 2.49
C LEU A 43 -7.79 -32.25 3.42
N ASP A 44 -7.29 -33.46 3.19
CA ASP A 44 -6.31 -34.18 4.04
C ASP A 44 -4.83 -33.85 3.73
N GLY A 45 -4.57 -33.00 2.74
CA GLY A 45 -3.22 -32.63 2.31
C GLY A 45 -2.54 -33.64 1.38
N VAL A 46 -3.23 -34.72 0.99
CA VAL A 46 -2.65 -35.82 0.20
C VAL A 46 -2.73 -35.52 -1.29
N ARG A 47 -1.64 -35.85 -2.01
CA ARG A 47 -1.58 -35.71 -3.47
C ARG A 47 -2.49 -36.72 -4.16
N ARG A 48 -3.47 -36.24 -4.92
CA ARG A 48 -4.37 -37.05 -5.76
C ARG A 48 -4.11 -36.80 -7.23
N TYR A 49 -3.84 -37.85 -8.00
CA TYR A 49 -3.72 -37.74 -9.45
C TYR A 49 -5.11 -37.55 -10.07
N LEU A 50 -5.19 -36.60 -10.99
CA LEU A 50 -6.43 -36.26 -11.68
C LEU A 50 -6.37 -36.75 -13.14
N PRO A 51 -7.51 -37.11 -13.75
CA PRO A 51 -7.59 -37.29 -15.19
C PRO A 51 -7.19 -36.00 -15.91
N SER A 52 -6.61 -36.13 -17.09
CA SER A 52 -6.50 -35.01 -18.04
C SER A 52 -7.89 -34.56 -18.50
N GLN A 53 -7.99 -33.37 -19.07
CA GLN A 53 -9.22 -32.87 -19.72
C GLN A 53 -9.83 -33.84 -20.76
N ALA A 54 -9.02 -34.70 -21.37
CA ALA A 54 -9.48 -35.71 -22.32
C ALA A 54 -9.93 -37.01 -21.62
N GLY A 55 -10.12 -37.01 -20.30
CA GLY A 55 -10.44 -38.17 -19.48
C GLY A 55 -9.30 -39.18 -19.30
N LYS A 56 -8.11 -38.95 -19.86
CA LYS A 56 -6.98 -39.88 -19.76
C LYS A 56 -6.32 -39.78 -18.38
N ARG A 57 -6.18 -40.92 -17.69
CA ARG A 57 -5.46 -41.04 -16.41
C ARG A 57 -3.97 -41.32 -16.64
N ASP A 58 -3.25 -40.33 -17.15
CA ASP A 58 -1.84 -40.43 -17.51
C ASP A 58 -0.87 -40.00 -16.39
N LYS A 59 -1.42 -39.67 -15.20
CA LYS A 59 -0.69 -39.22 -14.00
C LYS A 59 0.15 -37.95 -14.22
N ARG A 60 -0.20 -37.13 -15.22
CA ARG A 60 0.50 -35.89 -15.49
C ARG A 60 -0.02 -34.73 -14.67
N GLN A 61 -1.24 -34.80 -14.16
CA GLN A 61 -1.87 -33.78 -13.34
C GLN A 61 -2.25 -34.29 -11.96
N PHE A 62 -2.18 -33.44 -10.95
CA PHE A 62 -2.57 -33.78 -9.59
C PHE A 62 -3.06 -32.57 -8.80
N ALA A 63 -3.82 -32.84 -7.75
CA ALA A 63 -4.26 -31.88 -6.75
C ALA A 63 -3.68 -32.20 -5.36
N VAL A 64 -3.46 -31.15 -4.57
CA VAL A 64 -3.13 -31.23 -3.14
C VAL A 64 -4.16 -30.39 -2.38
N PRO A 65 -5.26 -31.00 -1.89
CA PRO A 65 -6.34 -30.32 -1.17
C PRO A 65 -6.03 -30.24 0.33
N ARG A 66 -6.28 -29.10 0.99
CA ARG A 66 -6.02 -28.90 2.43
C ARG A 66 -6.93 -27.82 3.03
N ILE A 67 -7.00 -27.77 4.36
CA ILE A 67 -7.61 -26.64 5.09
C ILE A 67 -6.55 -25.54 5.34
N ALA A 68 -6.88 -24.29 5.00
CA ALA A 68 -6.03 -23.12 5.21
C ALA A 68 -6.73 -22.06 6.09
N ASN A 69 -5.99 -21.48 7.05
CA ASN A 69 -6.51 -20.45 7.94
C ASN A 69 -5.99 -19.08 7.54
N ASP A 70 -6.85 -18.07 7.66
CA ASP A 70 -6.50 -16.67 7.40
C ASP A 70 -6.36 -15.85 8.69
N PRO A 71 -5.67 -14.69 8.66
CA PRO A 71 -5.45 -13.85 9.84
C PRO A 71 -6.74 -13.31 10.49
N ASP A 72 -7.86 -13.36 9.78
CA ASP A 72 -9.18 -12.96 10.28
C ASP A 72 -9.91 -14.07 11.06
N GLY A 73 -9.28 -15.24 11.22
CA GLY A 73 -9.83 -16.37 11.96
C GLY A 73 -10.69 -17.32 11.13
N THR A 74 -10.88 -17.06 9.84
CA THR A 74 -11.64 -17.94 8.94
C THR A 74 -10.78 -19.11 8.42
N ALA A 75 -11.41 -20.27 8.25
CA ALA A 75 -10.82 -21.48 7.67
C ALA A 75 -11.47 -21.78 6.32
N TRP A 76 -10.64 -22.08 5.31
CA TRP A 76 -11.06 -22.25 3.92
C TRP A 76 -10.52 -23.55 3.31
N PRO A 77 -11.25 -24.18 2.38
CA PRO A 77 -10.68 -25.19 1.51
C PRO A 77 -9.67 -24.53 0.58
N ALA A 78 -8.51 -25.16 0.45
CA ALA A 78 -7.42 -24.69 -0.38
C ALA A 78 -6.87 -25.85 -1.22
N ILE A 79 -6.90 -25.72 -2.54
CA ILE A 79 -6.46 -26.78 -3.45
C ILE A 79 -5.34 -26.24 -4.34
N THR A 80 -4.24 -26.99 -4.40
CA THR A 80 -3.16 -26.70 -5.35
C THR A 80 -3.18 -27.73 -6.47
N PHE A 81 -3.49 -27.29 -7.69
CA PHE A 81 -3.43 -28.10 -8.90
C PHE A 81 -2.06 -27.93 -9.59
N LYS A 82 -1.52 -29.01 -10.13
CA LYS A 82 -0.22 -29.04 -10.83
C LYS A 82 -0.24 -29.97 -12.04
N SER A 83 0.55 -29.65 -13.05
CA SER A 83 0.77 -30.45 -14.26
C SER A 83 2.26 -30.60 -14.58
N PHE A 84 2.67 -31.79 -15.06
CA PHE A 84 4.06 -32.12 -15.46
C PHE A 84 4.37 -31.82 -16.95
N LYS A 85 3.45 -31.23 -17.73
CA LYS A 85 3.68 -30.87 -19.14
C LYS A 85 4.66 -29.69 -19.25
N HIS A 86 5.36 -29.55 -20.39
CA HIS A 86 6.31 -28.45 -20.66
C HIS A 86 5.71 -27.09 -20.25
N GLY A 87 6.29 -26.47 -19.20
CA GLY A 87 5.79 -25.23 -18.58
C GLY A 87 5.28 -25.36 -17.14
N SER A 88 5.20 -26.56 -16.56
CA SER A 88 4.86 -26.81 -15.14
C SER A 88 3.73 -25.92 -14.60
N ALA A 89 2.58 -25.92 -15.29
CA ALA A 89 1.43 -25.12 -14.88
C ALA A 89 0.99 -25.52 -13.46
N SER A 90 0.85 -24.51 -12.59
CA SER A 90 0.34 -24.69 -11.23
C SER A 90 -0.69 -23.61 -10.92
N LYS A 91 -1.82 -24.03 -10.36
CA LYS A 91 -2.91 -23.13 -9.96
C LYS A 91 -3.25 -23.37 -8.50
N TYR A 92 -3.25 -22.30 -7.71
CA TYR A 92 -3.76 -22.32 -6.35
C TYR A 92 -5.18 -21.77 -6.34
N TRP A 93 -6.08 -22.49 -5.67
CA TRP A 93 -7.48 -22.15 -5.56
C TRP A 93 -7.88 -22.03 -4.09
N LYS A 94 -8.58 -20.95 -3.76
CA LYS A 94 -9.18 -20.67 -2.44
C LYS A 94 -10.35 -19.69 -2.65
N PRO A 95 -11.57 -19.99 -2.21
CA PRO A 95 -12.76 -19.21 -2.60
C PRO A 95 -12.98 -17.94 -1.77
N ARG A 96 -12.03 -17.52 -0.92
CA ARG A 96 -12.23 -16.40 0.02
C ARG A 96 -12.61 -15.08 -0.67
N ASP A 97 -12.01 -14.76 -1.80
CA ASP A 97 -12.29 -13.50 -2.50
C ASP A 97 -13.70 -13.51 -3.12
N LEU A 98 -14.18 -14.68 -3.57
CA LEU A 98 -15.56 -14.87 -4.03
C LEU A 98 -16.54 -14.77 -2.85
N ALA A 99 -16.23 -15.42 -1.73
CA ALA A 99 -17.01 -15.31 -0.51
C ALA A 99 -17.08 -13.86 0.02
N TRP A 100 -16.00 -13.09 -0.13
CA TRP A 100 -15.99 -11.66 0.21
C TRP A 100 -16.92 -10.84 -0.70
N GLN A 101 -17.02 -11.18 -1.99
CA GLN A 101 -17.96 -10.53 -2.91
C GLN A 101 -19.41 -10.84 -2.52
N ILE A 102 -19.73 -12.09 -2.17
CA ILE A 102 -21.06 -12.45 -1.65
C ILE A 102 -21.36 -11.68 -0.36
N PHE A 103 -20.40 -11.60 0.57
CA PHE A 103 -20.55 -10.79 1.79
C PHE A 103 -20.80 -9.31 1.48
N ALA A 104 -20.10 -8.73 0.49
CA ALA A 104 -20.27 -7.33 0.11
C ALA A 104 -21.66 -7.03 -0.48
N CYS A 105 -22.29 -8.03 -1.11
CA CYS A 105 -23.62 -7.96 -1.70
C CYS A 105 -24.74 -8.27 -0.69
N GLU A 106 -24.59 -9.33 0.12
CA GLU A 106 -25.65 -9.92 0.94
C GLU A 106 -25.47 -9.65 2.46
N GLY A 107 -24.25 -9.42 2.94
CA GLY A 107 -23.89 -9.39 4.36
C GLY A 107 -24.18 -8.07 5.10
N ARG A 108 -25.10 -7.23 4.60
CA ARG A 108 -25.42 -5.90 5.18
C ARG A 108 -26.57 -5.90 6.19
N GLU A 109 -27.32 -6.99 6.34
CA GLU A 109 -28.35 -7.09 7.39
C GLU A 109 -27.73 -7.33 8.78
N ASP A 110 -28.35 -6.78 9.82
CA ASP A 110 -27.88 -6.80 11.22
C ASP A 110 -27.88 -8.23 11.80
N ILE A 111 -26.87 -9.02 11.45
CA ILE A 111 -26.51 -10.23 12.19
C ILE A 111 -25.92 -9.75 13.52
N GLY A 112 -26.69 -9.87 14.61
CA GLY A 112 -26.22 -9.54 15.95
C GLY A 112 -24.91 -10.27 16.27
N ALA A 113 -23.92 -9.53 16.80
CA ALA A 113 -22.60 -10.05 17.09
C ALA A 113 -22.65 -11.14 18.18
N ASP A 114 -22.71 -12.41 17.76
CA ASP A 114 -22.73 -13.56 18.65
C ASP A 114 -21.33 -14.18 18.74
N THR A 115 -20.59 -13.75 19.75
CA THR A 115 -19.26 -14.30 20.08
C THR A 115 -19.27 -15.81 20.36
N ALA A 116 -20.41 -16.40 20.74
CA ALA A 116 -20.51 -17.84 20.96
C ALA A 116 -20.47 -18.61 19.63
N ARG A 117 -21.13 -18.10 18.58
CA ARG A 117 -21.10 -18.72 17.24
C ARG A 117 -19.73 -18.69 16.59
N VAL A 118 -18.97 -17.61 16.77
CA VAL A 118 -17.58 -17.51 16.25
C VAL A 118 -16.66 -18.50 16.98
N ALA A 119 -16.85 -18.68 18.30
CA ALA A 119 -16.11 -19.68 19.07
C ALA A 119 -16.49 -21.11 18.67
N GLU A 120 -17.78 -21.38 18.45
CA GLU A 120 -18.26 -22.68 17.96
C GLU A 120 -17.72 -23.00 16.56
N TYR A 121 -17.70 -22.03 15.65
CA TYR A 121 -17.09 -22.16 14.32
C TYR A 121 -15.59 -22.47 14.42
N ALA A 122 -14.86 -21.76 15.28
CA ALA A 122 -13.43 -22.02 15.50
C ALA A 122 -13.19 -23.45 16.01
N GLU A 123 -14.06 -23.96 16.88
CA GLU A 123 -13.97 -25.34 17.38
C GLU A 123 -14.36 -26.37 16.32
N ARG A 124 -15.43 -26.13 15.55
CA ARG A 124 -15.82 -27.01 14.42
C ARG A 124 -14.74 -27.07 13.34
N ALA A 125 -14.14 -25.93 12.99
CA ALA A 125 -13.03 -25.86 12.05
C ALA A 125 -11.77 -26.59 12.59
N ARG A 126 -11.54 -26.52 13.90
CA ARG A 126 -10.46 -27.27 14.57
C ARG A 126 -10.72 -28.77 14.53
N LEU A 127 -11.94 -29.22 14.83
CA LEU A 127 -12.34 -30.63 14.78
C LEU A 127 -12.27 -31.18 13.35
N ALA A 128 -12.72 -30.43 12.35
CA ALA A 128 -12.59 -30.82 10.94
C ALA A 128 -11.11 -31.00 10.54
N LYS A 129 -10.23 -30.09 10.98
CA LYS A 129 -8.78 -30.22 10.78
C LYS A 129 -8.19 -31.45 11.49
N MET A 130 -8.60 -31.72 12.73
CA MET A 130 -8.16 -32.91 13.46
C MET A 130 -8.65 -34.21 12.79
N ALA A 131 -9.88 -34.24 12.28
CA ALA A 131 -10.42 -35.36 11.53
C ALA A 131 -9.69 -35.58 10.21
N ALA A 132 -9.35 -34.52 9.47
CA ALA A 132 -8.54 -34.60 8.25
C ALA A 132 -7.13 -35.14 8.54
N GLN A 133 -6.52 -34.72 9.66
CA GLN A 133 -5.22 -35.26 10.12
C GLN A 133 -5.33 -36.73 10.54
N ALA A 134 -6.40 -37.13 11.23
CA ALA A 134 -6.63 -38.52 11.62
C ALA A 134 -6.77 -39.45 10.39
N ARG A 135 -7.52 -39.04 9.37
CA ARG A 135 -7.64 -39.78 8.10
C ARG A 135 -6.31 -39.92 7.36
N ALA A 136 -5.46 -38.90 7.40
CA ALA A 136 -4.11 -38.98 6.83
C ALA A 136 -3.24 -40.02 7.57
N VAL A 137 -3.33 -40.07 8.91
CA VAL A 137 -2.63 -41.06 9.74
C VAL A 137 -3.12 -42.49 9.46
N GLU A 138 -4.44 -42.70 9.37
CA GLU A 138 -5.03 -44.01 9.03
C GLU A 138 -4.57 -44.50 7.65
N ARG A 139 -4.48 -43.59 6.67
CA ARG A 139 -4.03 -43.91 5.32
C ARG A 139 -2.54 -44.23 5.26
N ASP A 140 -1.71 -43.47 5.97
CA ASP A 140 -0.27 -43.76 6.08
C ASP A 140 -0.03 -45.14 6.72
N ALA A 141 -0.83 -45.51 7.74
CA ALA A 141 -0.82 -46.84 8.33
C ALA A 141 -1.23 -47.93 7.32
N ALA A 142 -2.26 -47.69 6.51
CA ALA A 142 -2.68 -48.62 5.44
C ALA A 142 -1.62 -48.77 4.34
N ASP A 143 -0.97 -47.68 3.93
CA ASP A 143 0.15 -47.72 2.97
C ASP A 143 1.34 -48.48 3.54
N GLN A 144 1.64 -48.35 4.83
CA GLN A 144 2.69 -49.11 5.51
C GLN A 144 2.37 -50.61 5.54
N LEU A 145 1.14 -50.99 5.89
CA LEU A 145 0.68 -52.38 5.81
C LEU A 145 0.75 -52.93 4.37
N GLY A 146 0.43 -52.09 3.39
CA GLY A 146 0.54 -52.42 1.97
C GLY A 146 1.97 -52.71 1.53
N ARG A 147 2.95 -51.94 2.02
CA ARG A 147 4.38 -52.18 1.76
C ARG A 147 4.83 -53.51 2.36
N LEU A 148 4.41 -53.83 3.59
CA LEU A 148 4.73 -55.10 4.24
C LEU A 148 4.16 -56.28 3.44
N ALA A 149 2.88 -56.23 3.05
CA ALA A 149 2.26 -57.28 2.25
C ALA A 149 2.95 -57.48 0.88
N ALA A 150 3.41 -56.40 0.25
CA ALA A 150 4.16 -56.48 -1.00
C ALA A 150 5.58 -57.05 -0.79
N ALA A 151 6.25 -56.72 0.31
CA ALA A 151 7.56 -57.28 0.66
C ALA A 151 7.45 -58.80 0.94
N ASP A 152 6.43 -59.24 1.70
CA ASP A 152 6.17 -60.66 1.95
C ASP A 152 5.90 -61.42 0.65
N ALA A 153 5.04 -60.87 -0.21
CA ALA A 153 4.75 -61.46 -1.51
C ALA A 153 5.99 -61.50 -2.43
N ALA A 154 6.83 -60.46 -2.40
CA ALA A 154 8.11 -60.44 -3.11
C ALA A 154 9.05 -61.53 -2.59
N HIS A 155 9.13 -61.73 -1.28
CA HIS A 155 9.97 -62.75 -0.66
C HIS A 155 9.54 -64.16 -1.06
N ILE A 156 8.23 -64.45 -1.01
CA ILE A 156 7.67 -65.74 -1.45
C ILE A 156 7.96 -65.97 -2.94
N ALA A 157 7.72 -64.96 -3.79
CA ALA A 157 7.98 -65.06 -5.22
C ALA A 157 9.46 -65.25 -5.55
N TRP A 158 10.35 -64.58 -4.81
CA TRP A 158 11.80 -64.66 -4.99
C TRP A 158 12.35 -66.04 -4.63
N GLU A 159 11.93 -66.61 -3.50
CA GLU A 159 12.38 -67.94 -3.06
C GLU A 159 11.86 -69.08 -3.94
N ALA A 160 10.66 -68.94 -4.52
CA ALA A 160 10.11 -69.93 -5.46
C ALA A 160 10.70 -69.84 -6.89
N ALA A 161 11.44 -68.78 -7.21
CA ALA A 161 11.98 -68.55 -8.55
C ALA A 161 13.31 -69.30 -8.78
N SER A 162 13.52 -69.75 -10.02
CA SER A 162 14.76 -70.46 -10.40
C SER A 162 15.89 -69.49 -10.72
N PRO A 163 17.14 -69.73 -10.28
CA PRO A 163 18.30 -68.95 -10.70
C PRO A 163 18.69 -69.19 -12.18
N GLU A 164 18.21 -70.27 -12.80
CA GLU A 164 18.50 -70.61 -14.20
C GLU A 164 17.69 -69.74 -15.18
N CYS A 165 18.11 -68.49 -15.34
CA CYS A 165 17.38 -67.49 -16.13
C CYS A 165 18.16 -66.89 -17.31
N SER A 166 19.39 -67.37 -17.59
CA SER A 166 20.26 -66.85 -18.65
C SER A 166 19.61 -66.89 -20.06
N GLY A 167 18.76 -67.88 -20.33
CA GLY A 167 18.01 -68.00 -21.59
C GLY A 167 16.75 -67.13 -21.70
N HIS A 168 16.45 -66.27 -20.71
CA HIS A 168 15.23 -65.46 -20.73
C HIS A 168 15.24 -64.46 -21.90
N THR A 169 14.12 -64.35 -22.63
CA THR A 169 14.00 -63.54 -23.86
C THR A 169 14.43 -62.09 -23.69
N TYR A 170 14.15 -61.46 -22.54
CA TYR A 170 14.60 -60.10 -22.25
C TYR A 170 16.13 -59.96 -22.20
N LEU A 171 16.82 -60.90 -21.53
CA LEU A 171 18.28 -60.87 -21.36
C LEU A 171 18.98 -61.12 -22.69
N VAL A 172 18.50 -62.11 -23.45
CA VAL A 172 18.98 -62.40 -24.80
C VAL A 172 18.78 -61.20 -25.74
N ARG A 173 17.59 -60.60 -25.74
CA ARG A 173 17.28 -59.43 -26.59
C ARG A 173 18.13 -58.21 -26.24
N LYS A 174 18.38 -57.98 -24.95
CA LYS A 174 19.22 -56.86 -24.49
C LYS A 174 20.72 -57.18 -24.52
N GLY A 175 21.11 -58.43 -24.76
CA GLY A 175 22.52 -58.84 -24.85
C GLY A 175 23.26 -58.80 -23.51
N VAL A 176 22.56 -58.99 -22.38
CA VAL A 176 23.12 -58.84 -21.03
C VAL A 176 22.98 -60.11 -20.19
N ALA A 177 23.93 -60.33 -19.29
CA ALA A 177 23.87 -61.46 -18.35
C ALA A 177 22.89 -61.20 -17.19
N ALA A 178 22.58 -62.26 -16.46
CA ALA A 178 21.53 -62.26 -15.44
C ALA A 178 21.96 -61.73 -14.06
N TYR A 179 23.24 -61.52 -13.76
CA TYR A 179 23.77 -60.95 -12.49
C TYR A 179 22.82 -60.97 -11.26
N GLY A 180 22.52 -62.17 -10.75
CA GLY A 180 21.72 -62.37 -9.53
C GLY A 180 20.20 -62.32 -9.70
N LEU A 181 19.68 -62.33 -10.94
CA LEU A 181 18.25 -62.41 -11.26
C LEU A 181 17.74 -63.86 -11.16
N ARG A 182 16.41 -63.99 -11.05
CA ARG A 182 15.72 -65.29 -11.04
C ARG A 182 14.55 -65.26 -12.02
N VAL A 183 14.11 -66.41 -12.53
CA VAL A 183 12.90 -66.55 -13.34
C VAL A 183 11.81 -67.24 -12.54
N ALA A 184 10.61 -66.66 -12.50
CA ALA A 184 9.48 -67.25 -11.83
C ALA A 184 9.08 -68.57 -12.51
N THR A 185 9.00 -69.67 -11.76
CA THR A 185 8.62 -70.99 -12.28
C THR A 185 7.11 -71.22 -12.20
N THR A 186 6.43 -70.49 -11.31
CA THR A 186 4.99 -70.59 -11.06
C THR A 186 4.32 -69.20 -11.13
N THR A 187 3.00 -69.18 -11.29
CA THR A 187 2.22 -67.95 -11.18
C THR A 187 1.74 -67.77 -9.74
N LEU A 188 2.15 -66.70 -9.08
CA LEU A 188 1.77 -66.39 -7.70
C LEU A 188 0.76 -65.24 -7.67
N ARG A 189 -0.29 -65.40 -6.86
CA ARG A 189 -1.25 -64.34 -6.53
C ARG A 189 -1.27 -64.11 -5.02
N ALA A 190 -1.44 -62.87 -4.60
CA ALA A 190 -1.55 -62.49 -3.20
C ALA A 190 -2.46 -61.27 -3.03
N ARG A 191 -2.88 -61.03 -1.78
CA ARG A 191 -3.61 -59.82 -1.42
C ARG A 191 -2.65 -58.63 -1.34
N LEU A 192 -2.75 -57.69 -2.27
CA LEU A 192 -1.88 -56.51 -2.35
C LEU A 192 -2.67 -55.20 -2.20
N TRP A 193 -2.02 -54.16 -1.70
CA TRP A 193 -2.60 -52.83 -1.53
C TRP A 193 -2.49 -51.98 -2.81
N ASP A 194 -3.59 -51.40 -3.28
CA ASP A 194 -3.64 -50.43 -4.38
C ASP A 194 -3.69 -49.01 -3.79
N ALA A 195 -2.51 -48.43 -3.53
CA ALA A 195 -2.36 -47.10 -2.92
C ALA A 195 -3.05 -45.98 -3.72
N GLU A 196 -3.20 -46.14 -5.04
CA GLU A 196 -3.90 -45.18 -5.90
C GLU A 196 -5.40 -45.20 -5.66
N ARG A 197 -5.98 -46.38 -5.42
CA ARG A 197 -7.42 -46.56 -5.18
C ARG A 197 -7.78 -46.72 -3.71
N ALA A 198 -6.81 -46.64 -2.81
CA ALA A 198 -6.97 -46.83 -1.37
C ALA A 198 -7.72 -48.11 -1.00
N ARG A 199 -7.40 -49.24 -1.65
CA ARG A 199 -8.11 -50.50 -1.44
C ARG A 199 -7.21 -51.73 -1.55
N TRP A 200 -7.60 -52.79 -0.86
CA TRP A 200 -7.00 -54.11 -1.00
C TRP A 200 -7.51 -54.83 -2.25
N VAL A 201 -6.61 -55.52 -2.95
CA VAL A 201 -6.93 -56.39 -4.09
C VAL A 201 -6.54 -57.81 -3.70
N ASN A 202 -7.54 -58.67 -3.47
CA ASN A 202 -7.33 -60.00 -2.88
C ASN A 202 -6.58 -60.99 -3.79
N GLU A 203 -6.75 -60.90 -5.11
CA GLU A 203 -6.08 -61.78 -6.09
C GLU A 203 -5.16 -61.01 -7.04
N ALA A 204 -4.32 -60.13 -6.50
CA ALA A 204 -3.35 -59.42 -7.31
C ALA A 204 -2.25 -60.38 -7.79
N ILE A 205 -1.96 -60.36 -9.10
CA ILE A 205 -0.82 -61.13 -9.66
C ILE A 205 0.47 -60.54 -9.10
N VAL A 206 1.23 -61.36 -8.38
CA VAL A 206 2.57 -61.03 -7.86
C VAL A 206 3.60 -61.29 -8.95
N VAL A 207 3.65 -62.51 -9.49
CA VAL A 207 4.50 -62.91 -10.64
C VAL A 207 3.76 -63.92 -11.51
N ARG A 208 4.10 -64.02 -12.79
CA ARG A 208 3.65 -65.09 -13.71
C ARG A 208 4.79 -66.05 -13.98
N ALA A 209 4.46 -67.32 -14.24
CA ALA A 209 5.46 -68.28 -14.70
C ALA A 209 6.15 -67.76 -15.97
N GLY A 210 7.48 -67.70 -15.94
CA GLY A 210 8.33 -67.15 -16.99
C GLY A 210 8.67 -65.66 -16.85
N ASP A 211 8.15 -64.94 -15.86
CA ASP A 211 8.59 -63.56 -15.58
C ASP A 211 10.02 -63.57 -15.02
N LEU A 212 10.89 -62.70 -15.53
CA LEU A 212 12.22 -62.44 -14.98
C LEU A 212 12.11 -61.47 -13.80
N LEU A 213 12.72 -61.80 -12.67
CA LEU A 213 12.63 -61.06 -11.42
C LEU A 213 13.98 -60.39 -11.12
N VAL A 214 13.94 -59.07 -10.93
CA VAL A 214 15.04 -58.27 -10.37
C VAL A 214 14.69 -57.93 -8.93
N PRO A 215 15.55 -58.24 -7.94
CA PRO A 215 15.24 -58.00 -6.54
C PRO A 215 15.39 -56.52 -6.22
N VAL A 216 14.44 -55.95 -5.47
CA VAL A 216 14.56 -54.59 -4.93
C VAL A 216 14.89 -54.70 -3.45
N ARG A 217 16.13 -54.36 -3.09
CA ARG A 217 16.64 -54.47 -1.73
C ARG A 217 16.91 -53.09 -1.14
N LEU A 218 16.78 -52.95 0.18
CA LEU A 218 17.36 -51.81 0.89
C LEU A 218 18.89 -51.94 0.96
N PRO A 219 19.62 -50.87 1.32
CA PRO A 219 21.09 -50.91 1.40
C PRO A 219 21.63 -51.95 2.39
N ASP A 220 20.83 -52.38 3.37
CA ASP A 220 21.14 -53.45 4.32
C ASP A 220 20.89 -54.88 3.76
N GLY A 221 20.42 -54.99 2.52
CA GLY A 221 20.14 -56.26 1.84
C GLY A 221 18.70 -56.77 1.98
N GLN A 222 17.86 -56.12 2.78
CA GLN A 222 16.47 -56.54 2.99
C GLN A 222 15.67 -56.46 1.69
N LEU A 223 15.04 -57.56 1.26
CA LEU A 223 14.17 -57.59 0.08
C LEU A 223 12.83 -56.92 0.41
N ILE A 224 12.55 -55.79 -0.24
CA ILE A 224 11.33 -54.99 0.01
C ILE A 224 10.33 -55.05 -1.16
N ASN A 225 10.77 -55.46 -2.35
CA ASN A 225 9.95 -55.57 -3.55
C ASN A 225 10.67 -56.40 -4.63
N VAL A 226 10.01 -56.66 -5.76
CA VAL A 226 10.63 -57.19 -6.99
C VAL A 226 10.16 -56.40 -8.21
N GLN A 227 11.07 -56.14 -9.15
CA GLN A 227 10.69 -55.73 -10.51
C GLN A 227 10.53 -57.00 -11.34
N ARG A 228 9.33 -57.26 -11.85
CA ARG A 228 9.08 -58.33 -12.82
C ARG A 228 9.18 -57.80 -14.24
N ILE A 229 9.79 -58.58 -15.11
CA ILE A 229 9.96 -58.30 -16.53
C ILE A 229 9.33 -59.46 -17.29
N ASP A 230 8.24 -59.21 -18.00
CA ASP A 230 7.56 -60.26 -18.77
C ASP A 230 8.34 -60.60 -20.07
N ARG A 231 7.86 -61.63 -20.81
CA ARG A 231 8.47 -62.05 -22.07
C ARG A 231 8.51 -60.97 -23.16
N ALA A 232 7.58 -60.01 -23.14
CA ALA A 232 7.60 -58.86 -24.05
C ALA A 232 8.62 -57.79 -23.60
N GLY A 233 9.11 -57.89 -22.36
CA GLY A 233 10.03 -56.96 -21.72
C GLY A 233 9.34 -55.83 -20.97
N ARG A 234 8.04 -55.96 -20.68
CA ARG A 234 7.32 -54.97 -19.87
C ARG A 234 7.74 -55.12 -18.41
N LYS A 235 8.25 -54.04 -17.83
CA LYS A 235 8.75 -53.97 -16.45
C LYS A 235 7.65 -53.47 -15.51
N LEU A 236 7.35 -54.18 -14.44
CA LEU A 236 6.34 -53.81 -13.45
C LEU A 236 6.82 -54.12 -12.03
N PHE A 237 6.41 -53.33 -11.05
CA PHE A 237 6.62 -53.61 -9.62
C PHE A 237 5.35 -54.19 -8.99
N LEU A 238 5.48 -54.77 -7.79
CA LEU A 238 4.32 -55.16 -7.00
C LEU A 238 3.52 -53.94 -6.54
N ARG A 239 2.19 -54.06 -6.55
CA ARG A 239 1.27 -53.02 -6.08
C ARG A 239 1.49 -52.75 -4.59
N GLY A 240 1.55 -51.48 -4.21
CA GLY A 240 1.77 -51.07 -2.82
C GLY A 240 3.20 -51.26 -2.32
N GLY A 241 4.08 -51.88 -3.11
CA GLY A 241 5.45 -52.14 -2.71
C GLY A 241 6.33 -50.89 -2.72
N GLN A 242 7.26 -50.84 -1.78
CA GLN A 242 8.22 -49.76 -1.68
C GLN A 242 9.20 -49.81 -2.87
N LYS A 243 9.56 -48.63 -3.39
CA LYS A 243 10.63 -48.45 -4.38
C LYS A 243 11.72 -47.50 -3.90
N ARG A 244 11.31 -46.45 -3.15
CA ARG A 244 12.22 -45.43 -2.63
C ARG A 244 13.34 -46.08 -1.80
N SER A 245 14.58 -45.72 -2.11
CA SER A 245 15.81 -46.29 -1.52
C SER A 245 16.04 -47.78 -1.82
N GLY A 246 15.19 -48.40 -2.64
CA GLY A 246 15.36 -49.76 -3.10
C GLY A 246 16.33 -49.83 -4.28
N LEU A 247 17.19 -50.85 -4.30
CA LEU A 247 18.26 -51.03 -5.30
C LEU A 247 18.48 -52.51 -5.64
N HIS A 248 19.11 -52.75 -6.79
CA HIS A 248 19.82 -54.01 -7.09
C HIS A 248 21.31 -53.71 -7.24
N ARG A 249 22.17 -54.56 -6.68
CA ARG A 249 23.63 -54.38 -6.75
C ARG A 249 24.26 -55.54 -7.52
N ILE A 250 25.05 -55.19 -8.53
CA ILE A 250 25.95 -56.11 -9.23
C ILE A 250 27.33 -55.92 -8.61
N GLU A 251 27.90 -56.96 -8.02
CA GLU A 251 29.23 -56.90 -7.41
C GLU A 251 30.33 -56.89 -8.47
N GLY A 252 31.43 -56.19 -8.19
CA GLY A 252 32.57 -56.03 -9.09
C GLY A 252 33.76 -55.40 -8.37
N THR A 253 34.79 -55.00 -9.13
CA THR A 253 35.99 -54.34 -8.59
C THR A 253 36.21 -52.96 -9.21
N GLY A 254 36.65 -51.99 -8.41
CA GLY A 254 36.89 -50.61 -8.86
C GLY A 254 35.76 -49.64 -8.50
N ARG A 255 35.56 -48.63 -9.35
CA ARG A 255 34.61 -47.52 -9.13
C ARG A 255 33.16 -48.01 -9.16
N THR A 256 32.34 -47.63 -8.17
CA THR A 256 30.92 -48.00 -8.14
C THR A 256 30.07 -47.05 -8.98
N TRP A 257 29.31 -47.61 -9.93
CA TRP A 257 28.41 -46.84 -10.80
C TRP A 257 26.96 -46.90 -10.31
N LEU A 258 26.24 -45.78 -10.40
CA LEU A 258 24.79 -45.71 -10.19
C LEU A 258 24.09 -45.54 -11.54
N CYS A 259 23.07 -46.36 -11.83
CA CYS A 259 22.28 -46.23 -13.06
C CYS A 259 20.79 -46.45 -12.82
N GLU A 260 19.97 -46.07 -13.79
CA GLU A 260 18.51 -46.24 -13.72
C GLU A 260 18.08 -47.69 -13.98
N GLY A 261 18.45 -48.27 -15.13
CA GLY A 261 17.95 -49.57 -15.58
C GLY A 261 18.87 -50.76 -15.28
N TYR A 262 18.28 -51.95 -15.14
CA TYR A 262 19.05 -53.20 -15.00
C TYR A 262 19.94 -53.49 -16.21
N ALA A 263 19.42 -53.33 -17.44
CA ALA A 263 20.20 -53.61 -18.65
C ALA A 263 21.39 -52.65 -18.77
N THR A 264 21.16 -51.35 -18.57
CA THR A 264 22.19 -50.31 -18.45
C THR A 264 23.29 -50.73 -17.47
N GLY A 265 22.89 -51.14 -16.25
CA GLY A 265 23.86 -51.55 -15.23
C GLY A 265 24.63 -52.83 -15.57
N ALA A 266 23.96 -53.81 -16.17
CA ALA A 266 24.59 -55.05 -16.62
C ALA A 266 25.61 -54.80 -17.76
N SER A 267 25.31 -53.89 -18.70
CA SER A 267 26.23 -53.50 -19.77
C SER A 267 27.45 -52.74 -19.24
N ILE A 268 27.26 -51.83 -18.28
CA ILE A 268 28.35 -51.12 -17.60
C ILE A 268 29.26 -52.12 -16.89
N HIS A 269 28.69 -53.04 -16.12
CA HIS A 269 29.45 -54.08 -15.42
C HIS A 269 30.20 -54.99 -16.40
N ALA A 270 29.56 -55.45 -17.48
CA ALA A 270 30.20 -56.29 -18.49
C ALA A 270 31.37 -55.59 -19.22
N ALA A 271 31.29 -54.27 -19.42
CA ALA A 271 32.33 -53.49 -20.10
C ALA A 271 33.54 -53.14 -19.20
N THR A 272 33.33 -53.07 -17.88
CA THR A 272 34.30 -52.49 -16.93
C THR A 272 34.72 -53.43 -15.79
N GLY A 273 33.93 -54.46 -15.48
CA GLY A 273 34.08 -55.26 -14.26
C GLY A 273 33.71 -54.54 -12.95
N SER A 274 33.25 -53.29 -13.03
CA SER A 274 32.98 -52.42 -11.88
C SER A 274 31.68 -52.76 -11.16
N PRO A 275 31.58 -52.52 -9.83
CA PRO A 275 30.31 -52.68 -9.12
C PRO A 275 29.27 -51.67 -9.62
N VAL A 276 28.00 -52.08 -9.69
CA VAL A 276 26.91 -51.23 -10.20
C VAL A 276 25.67 -51.30 -9.29
N VAL A 277 25.16 -50.14 -8.90
CA VAL A 277 23.92 -49.93 -8.16
C VAL A 277 22.83 -49.50 -9.14
N ILE A 278 21.74 -50.25 -9.20
CA ILE A 278 20.60 -50.00 -10.07
C ILE A 278 19.46 -49.41 -9.24
N ALA A 279 19.07 -48.17 -9.54
CA ALA A 279 18.04 -47.43 -8.82
C ALA A 279 16.61 -47.64 -9.33
N PHE A 280 16.46 -48.32 -10.47
CA PHE A 280 15.21 -48.65 -11.18
C PHE A 280 14.43 -47.53 -11.85
N ASP A 281 14.51 -46.30 -11.36
CA ASP A 281 13.96 -45.11 -12.01
C ASP A 281 14.80 -43.86 -11.69
N ALA A 282 14.83 -42.89 -12.60
CA ALA A 282 15.62 -41.67 -12.46
C ALA A 282 15.34 -40.92 -11.13
N GLY A 283 14.09 -40.92 -10.68
CA GLY A 283 13.66 -40.25 -9.45
C GLY A 283 14.19 -40.91 -8.17
N ASN A 284 14.60 -42.18 -8.23
CA ASN A 284 15.17 -42.89 -7.11
C ASN A 284 16.70 -42.71 -6.98
N MET A 285 17.40 -42.32 -8.05
CA MET A 285 18.87 -42.17 -8.05
C MET A 285 19.40 -41.30 -6.89
N PRO A 286 18.84 -40.11 -6.57
CA PRO A 286 19.31 -39.32 -5.42
C PRO A 286 19.19 -40.03 -4.07
N ASN A 287 18.25 -40.98 -3.91
CA ASN A 287 18.11 -41.75 -2.66
C ASN A 287 19.14 -42.89 -2.55
N CYS A 288 19.84 -43.23 -3.65
CA CYS A 288 20.87 -44.26 -3.71
C CYS A 288 22.28 -43.68 -3.90
N ALA A 289 22.41 -42.35 -4.03
CA ALA A 289 23.66 -41.66 -4.36
C ALA A 289 24.80 -41.97 -3.39
N SER A 290 24.53 -42.12 -2.09
CA SER A 290 25.56 -42.43 -1.08
C SER A 290 26.22 -43.80 -1.23
N LEU A 291 25.76 -44.64 -2.16
CA LEU A 291 26.24 -46.00 -2.39
C LEU A 291 27.09 -46.13 -3.65
N ALA A 292 27.34 -45.03 -4.37
CA ALA A 292 28.08 -45.02 -5.61
C ALA A 292 29.10 -43.88 -5.67
N ASP A 293 30.08 -44.02 -6.56
CA ASP A 293 31.13 -43.03 -6.79
C ASP A 293 30.80 -42.10 -7.98
N ALA A 294 30.04 -42.59 -8.96
CA ALA A 294 29.63 -41.85 -10.14
C ALA A 294 28.28 -42.34 -10.70
N VAL A 295 27.62 -41.50 -11.51
CA VAL A 295 26.32 -41.81 -12.14
C VAL A 295 26.48 -42.03 -13.64
N ALA A 296 25.91 -43.12 -14.14
CA ALA A 296 25.70 -43.38 -15.56
C ALA A 296 24.20 -43.22 -15.86
N ALA A 297 23.82 -42.04 -16.36
CA ALA A 297 22.44 -41.68 -16.60
C ALA A 297 22.01 -41.97 -18.05
N ASP A 298 20.71 -42.13 -18.27
CA ASP A 298 20.12 -42.28 -19.60
C ASP A 298 20.07 -40.90 -20.30
N HIS A 299 20.34 -40.87 -21.60
CA HIS A 299 20.35 -39.61 -22.37
C HIS A 299 18.97 -39.32 -22.97
N ASP A 300 17.95 -39.10 -22.15
CA ASP A 300 16.59 -38.88 -22.65
C ASP A 300 16.35 -37.46 -23.19
N ALA A 301 15.52 -37.31 -24.24
CA ALA A 301 15.14 -36.00 -24.80
C ALA A 301 14.42 -35.07 -23.80
N SER A 302 13.89 -35.59 -22.69
CA SER A 302 13.26 -34.77 -21.64
C SER A 302 14.27 -34.18 -20.64
N GLY A 303 15.55 -34.55 -20.75
CA GLY A 303 16.63 -34.17 -19.83
C GLY A 303 16.37 -34.63 -18.39
N THR A 304 15.62 -35.71 -18.19
CA THR A 304 15.29 -36.21 -16.84
C THR A 304 16.51 -36.87 -16.21
N GLY A 305 17.20 -37.75 -16.94
CA GLY A 305 18.42 -38.45 -16.52
C GLY A 305 19.55 -37.49 -16.14
N GLN A 306 19.80 -36.45 -16.95
CA GLN A 306 20.77 -35.41 -16.62
C GLN A 306 20.43 -34.71 -15.29
N ARG A 307 19.21 -34.19 -15.15
CA ARG A 307 18.80 -33.41 -13.97
C ARG A 307 18.86 -34.23 -12.69
N THR A 308 18.51 -35.51 -12.76
CA THR A 308 18.58 -36.40 -11.59
C THR A 308 20.00 -36.81 -11.27
N ALA A 309 20.86 -37.01 -12.27
CA ALA A 309 22.30 -37.24 -12.08
C ALA A 309 22.97 -36.03 -11.40
N GLU A 310 22.73 -34.82 -11.89
CA GLU A 310 23.22 -33.57 -11.27
C GLU A 310 22.75 -33.44 -9.82
N ALA A 311 21.49 -33.80 -9.53
CA ALA A 311 20.92 -33.75 -8.19
C ALA A 311 21.54 -34.77 -7.21
N THR A 312 22.27 -35.79 -7.69
CA THR A 312 23.01 -36.71 -6.80
C THR A 312 24.24 -36.07 -6.17
N GLY A 313 24.77 -35.01 -6.78
CA GLY A 313 26.04 -34.39 -6.37
C GLY A 313 27.29 -35.23 -6.70
N LEU A 314 27.16 -36.32 -7.45
CA LEU A 314 28.28 -37.14 -7.93
C LEU A 314 28.73 -36.71 -9.33
N GLN A 315 29.93 -37.13 -9.73
CA GLN A 315 30.34 -37.05 -11.13
C GLN A 315 29.42 -37.93 -11.99
N TRP A 316 29.09 -37.50 -13.19
CA TRP A 316 28.12 -38.21 -14.02
C TRP A 316 28.47 -38.20 -15.51
N THR A 317 27.86 -39.11 -16.25
CA THR A 317 28.00 -39.24 -17.70
C THR A 317 26.74 -39.84 -18.31
N MET A 318 26.58 -39.70 -19.63
CA MET A 318 25.47 -40.22 -20.43
C MET A 318 26.02 -40.74 -21.77
N PRO A 319 25.29 -41.64 -22.46
CA PRO A 319 25.61 -42.01 -23.84
C PRO A 319 25.66 -40.78 -24.77
N PRO A 320 26.45 -40.80 -25.85
CA PRO A 320 26.61 -39.64 -26.73
C PRO A 320 25.34 -39.30 -27.54
N THR A 321 24.48 -40.28 -27.81
CA THR A 321 23.26 -40.09 -28.62
C THR A 321 22.04 -39.82 -27.73
N VAL A 322 21.21 -38.84 -28.10
CA VAL A 322 19.92 -38.58 -27.46
C VAL A 322 18.96 -39.76 -27.70
N ASP A 323 18.15 -40.08 -26.69
CA ASP A 323 17.23 -41.20 -26.57
C ASP A 323 17.91 -42.60 -26.53
N GLU A 324 19.20 -42.68 -26.18
CA GLU A 324 19.93 -43.93 -25.90
C GLU A 324 20.27 -44.10 -24.40
N ASP A 325 20.36 -45.37 -23.95
CA ASP A 325 20.98 -45.78 -22.69
C ASP A 325 22.35 -46.48 -22.94
N PHE A 326 23.15 -46.74 -21.89
CA PHE A 326 24.45 -47.41 -22.06
C PHE A 326 24.34 -48.86 -22.57
N ASN A 327 23.17 -49.50 -22.41
CA ASN A 327 22.95 -50.81 -23.01
C ASN A 327 22.77 -50.69 -24.53
N ASP A 328 22.04 -49.68 -25.00
CA ASP A 328 21.83 -49.44 -26.42
C ASP A 328 23.18 -49.09 -27.10
N LEU A 329 24.03 -48.28 -26.44
CA LEU A 329 25.42 -48.06 -26.87
C LEU A 329 26.23 -49.36 -26.93
N ALA A 330 26.11 -50.23 -25.92
CA ALA A 330 26.81 -51.52 -25.88
C ALA A 330 26.41 -52.46 -27.02
N VAL A 331 25.11 -52.50 -27.36
CA VAL A 331 24.60 -53.32 -28.47
C VAL A 331 25.02 -52.75 -29.83
N ARG A 332 25.08 -51.43 -29.97
CA ARG A 332 25.39 -50.75 -31.22
C ARG A 332 26.89 -50.71 -31.56
N GLU A 333 27.74 -50.42 -30.57
CA GLU A 333 29.19 -50.18 -30.76
C GLU A 333 30.10 -51.08 -29.91
N GLY A 334 29.55 -51.90 -29.01
CA GLY A 334 30.30 -52.81 -28.17
C GLY A 334 30.84 -52.21 -26.86
N SER A 335 31.50 -53.04 -26.06
CA SER A 335 31.96 -52.68 -24.70
C SER A 335 33.04 -51.60 -24.64
N GLU A 336 33.82 -51.41 -25.70
CA GLU A 336 34.86 -50.36 -25.74
C GLU A 336 34.24 -48.96 -25.75
N ALA A 337 33.19 -48.77 -26.56
CA ALA A 337 32.47 -47.49 -26.65
C ALA A 337 31.83 -47.11 -25.31
N VAL A 338 31.28 -48.10 -24.59
CA VAL A 338 30.77 -47.92 -23.23
C VAL A 338 31.89 -47.46 -22.28
N ARG A 339 33.07 -48.09 -22.34
CA ARG A 339 34.21 -47.71 -21.48
C ARG A 339 34.71 -46.29 -21.77
N MET A 340 34.76 -45.90 -23.03
CA MET A 340 35.14 -44.55 -23.44
C MET A 340 34.13 -43.51 -22.96
N ALA A 341 32.82 -43.76 -23.13
CA ALA A 341 31.78 -42.86 -22.67
C ALA A 341 31.76 -42.73 -21.13
N LEU A 342 32.05 -43.82 -20.40
CA LEU A 342 32.19 -43.79 -18.94
C LEU A 342 33.43 -43.03 -18.45
N ALA A 343 34.44 -42.81 -19.30
CA ALA A 343 35.62 -42.02 -18.94
C ALA A 343 35.35 -40.50 -19.01
N ASP A 344 34.36 -40.07 -19.78
CA ASP A 344 34.00 -38.65 -19.97
C ASP A 344 33.03 -38.15 -18.88
N LEU A 345 33.58 -37.92 -17.69
CA LEU A 345 32.79 -37.51 -16.52
C LEU A 345 32.59 -35.99 -16.44
N HIS A 346 31.32 -35.59 -16.34
CA HIS A 346 30.88 -34.25 -16.04
C HIS A 346 30.90 -33.99 -14.53
N GLN A 347 31.27 -32.77 -14.15
CA GLN A 347 31.20 -32.32 -12.75
C GLN A 347 29.77 -31.90 -12.39
N PRO A 348 29.30 -32.21 -11.17
CA PRO A 348 27.99 -31.75 -10.71
C PRO A 348 27.99 -30.22 -10.51
N PRO A 349 26.84 -29.55 -10.67
CA PRO A 349 26.71 -28.14 -10.36
C PRO A 349 26.95 -27.90 -8.86
N MET A 350 27.53 -26.74 -8.51
CA MET A 350 27.78 -26.38 -7.11
C MET A 350 26.47 -26.36 -6.29
N PRO A 351 26.49 -26.84 -5.03
CA PRO A 351 25.30 -26.92 -4.20
C PRO A 351 24.68 -25.53 -4.00
N GLU A 352 23.41 -25.40 -4.35
CA GLU A 352 22.64 -24.16 -4.24
C GLU A 352 21.76 -24.17 -2.97
N ALA A 353 21.54 -22.99 -2.38
CA ALA A 353 20.61 -22.86 -1.25
C ALA A 353 19.18 -23.30 -1.62
N PRO A 354 18.34 -23.69 -0.64
CA PRO A 354 16.91 -23.90 -0.88
C PRO A 354 16.24 -22.71 -1.58
N ALA A 355 15.30 -23.00 -2.47
CA ALA A 355 14.57 -21.98 -3.23
C ALA A 355 13.34 -21.48 -2.46
N TYR A 356 13.38 -20.23 -2.01
CA TYR A 356 12.25 -19.55 -1.35
C TYR A 356 11.41 -18.81 -2.39
N VAL A 357 10.51 -19.54 -3.06
CA VAL A 357 9.74 -19.00 -4.20
C VAL A 357 8.55 -18.11 -3.83
N ARG A 358 8.25 -17.97 -2.53
CA ARG A 358 7.13 -17.18 -1.99
C ARG A 358 7.63 -16.08 -1.05
N PRO A 359 8.21 -14.99 -1.58
CA PRO A 359 8.84 -13.97 -0.75
C PRO A 359 7.86 -13.29 0.22
N PHE A 360 6.57 -13.20 -0.13
CA PHE A 360 5.54 -12.61 0.74
C PHE A 360 5.25 -13.43 2.01
N GLU A 361 5.57 -14.72 2.02
CA GLU A 361 5.38 -15.61 3.18
C GLU A 361 6.63 -15.64 4.09
N LEU A 362 7.72 -14.98 3.68
CA LEU A 362 8.93 -14.88 4.51
C LEU A 362 8.68 -14.05 5.77
N PRO A 363 9.27 -14.43 6.91
CA PRO A 363 9.08 -13.72 8.17
C PRO A 363 9.56 -12.27 8.08
N ALA A 364 8.94 -11.39 8.86
CA ALA A 364 9.39 -10.02 9.00
C ALA A 364 10.72 -9.98 9.78
N VAL A 365 11.69 -9.24 9.25
CA VAL A 365 13.02 -9.07 9.84
C VAL A 365 13.37 -7.59 9.91
N ASP A 366 13.97 -7.17 11.03
CA ASP A 366 14.47 -5.82 11.21
C ASP A 366 15.79 -5.63 10.43
N ILE A 367 15.86 -4.58 9.62
CA ILE A 367 17.05 -4.25 8.82
C ILE A 367 17.63 -2.90 9.24
N PRO A 368 18.97 -2.72 9.26
CA PRO A 368 19.61 -1.44 9.58
C PRO A 368 19.09 -0.31 8.71
N ALA A 369 18.88 0.88 9.27
CA ALA A 369 18.22 2.01 8.59
C ALA A 369 18.98 2.50 7.33
N ARG A 370 20.32 2.50 7.35
CA ARG A 370 21.13 2.88 6.18
C ARG A 370 21.28 1.71 5.23
N SER A 371 21.14 1.96 3.93
CA SER A 371 21.24 0.92 2.90
C SER A 371 22.60 0.23 2.89
N ALA A 372 23.69 0.98 3.06
CA ALA A 372 25.04 0.42 3.13
C ALA A 372 25.26 -0.49 4.35
N ASP A 373 24.71 -0.13 5.52
CA ASP A 373 24.77 -0.95 6.72
C ASP A 373 23.97 -2.26 6.54
N ALA A 374 22.79 -2.17 5.93
CA ALA A 374 21.97 -3.35 5.66
C ALA A 374 22.61 -4.28 4.62
N LEU A 375 23.24 -3.74 3.58
CA LEU A 375 23.95 -4.55 2.59
C LEU A 375 25.15 -5.27 3.24
N ARG A 376 25.91 -4.58 4.09
CA ARG A 376 26.99 -5.21 4.88
C ARG A 376 26.48 -6.27 5.84
N ALA A 377 25.33 -6.05 6.46
CA ALA A 377 24.70 -7.03 7.34
C ALA A 377 24.23 -8.27 6.56
N LEU A 378 23.62 -8.07 5.38
CA LEU A 378 23.20 -9.14 4.49
C LEU A 378 24.38 -10.05 4.09
N GLY A 379 25.52 -9.46 3.71
CA GLY A 379 26.70 -10.22 3.30
C GLY A 379 27.41 -11.01 4.42
N ARG A 380 26.96 -10.89 5.67
CA ARG A 380 27.47 -11.67 6.81
C ARG A 380 26.55 -12.82 7.21
N LEU A 381 25.38 -12.93 6.59
CA LEU A 381 24.42 -13.98 6.93
C LEU A 381 24.86 -15.32 6.36
N THR A 382 24.78 -16.35 7.19
CA THR A 382 25.12 -17.74 6.82
C THR A 382 23.90 -18.64 6.75
N ASP A 383 22.85 -18.33 7.51
CA ASP A 383 21.58 -19.07 7.49
C ASP A 383 20.74 -18.72 6.27
N THR A 384 20.32 -19.73 5.50
CA THR A 384 19.63 -19.55 4.21
C THR A 384 18.23 -18.94 4.37
N ALA A 385 17.47 -19.36 5.39
CA ALA A 385 16.11 -18.88 5.62
C ALA A 385 16.11 -17.41 6.07
N HIS A 386 17.01 -17.07 6.99
CA HIS A 386 17.23 -15.71 7.45
C HIS A 386 17.77 -14.82 6.34
N ALA A 387 18.72 -15.31 5.52
CA ALA A 387 19.23 -14.59 4.36
C ALA A 387 18.11 -14.26 3.36
N ALA A 388 17.23 -15.22 3.04
CA ALA A 388 16.09 -14.98 2.16
C ALA A 388 15.13 -13.93 2.74
N ALA A 389 14.77 -14.03 4.03
CA ALA A 389 13.89 -13.08 4.70
C ALA A 389 14.49 -11.67 4.77
N PHE A 390 15.78 -11.56 5.09
CA PHE A 390 16.51 -10.29 5.12
C PHE A 390 16.62 -9.69 3.71
N ALA A 391 16.96 -10.50 2.70
CA ALA A 391 17.04 -10.08 1.30
C ALA A 391 15.68 -9.54 0.80
N TRP A 392 14.57 -10.20 1.15
CA TRP A 392 13.23 -9.71 0.84
C TRP A 392 12.90 -8.39 1.54
N ALA A 393 13.20 -8.26 2.84
CA ALA A 393 13.00 -7.02 3.59
C ALA A 393 13.82 -5.86 2.98
N PHE A 394 15.07 -6.12 2.64
CA PHE A 394 15.97 -5.15 2.00
C PHE A 394 15.48 -4.76 0.60
N ALA A 395 15.12 -5.73 -0.24
CA ALA A 395 14.59 -5.51 -1.58
C ALA A 395 13.30 -4.70 -1.56
N LYS A 396 12.35 -4.99 -0.65
CA LYS A 396 11.12 -4.19 -0.48
C LYS A 396 11.42 -2.73 -0.16
N ARG A 397 12.45 -2.46 0.64
CA ARG A 397 12.86 -1.09 0.95
C ARG A 397 13.45 -0.39 -0.27
N LEU A 398 14.31 -1.08 -1.04
CA LEU A 398 14.87 -0.53 -2.27
C LEU A 398 13.81 -0.35 -3.36
N ALA A 399 12.75 -1.16 -3.37
CA ALA A 399 11.65 -1.04 -4.32
C ALA A 399 11.04 0.37 -4.34
N VAL A 400 11.00 1.06 -3.20
CA VAL A 400 10.50 2.45 -3.09
C VAL A 400 11.32 3.41 -3.97
N GLY A 401 12.60 3.10 -4.22
CA GLY A 401 13.46 3.84 -5.13
C GLY A 401 13.18 3.62 -6.61
N VAL A 402 12.44 2.57 -6.99
CA VAL A 402 12.12 2.27 -8.39
C VAL A 402 10.98 3.17 -8.86
N PRO A 403 11.07 3.83 -10.04
CA PRO A 403 12.26 3.99 -10.89
C PRO A 403 13.11 5.24 -10.55
N ALA A 404 12.56 6.18 -9.78
CA ALA A 404 13.02 7.56 -9.69
C ALA A 404 14.35 7.78 -8.92
N ARG A 405 14.93 6.77 -8.25
CA ARG A 405 16.14 6.88 -7.42
C ARG A 405 17.30 6.01 -7.92
N ALA A 406 17.38 5.82 -9.24
CA ALA A 406 18.38 4.95 -9.89
C ALA A 406 18.33 3.48 -9.41
N GLU A 407 17.16 3.03 -8.95
CA GLU A 407 16.91 1.63 -8.62
C GLU A 407 16.05 1.02 -9.73
N SER A 408 16.44 -0.18 -10.16
CA SER A 408 15.61 -1.04 -11.02
C SER A 408 15.49 -2.42 -10.39
N VAL A 409 14.55 -3.23 -10.90
CA VAL A 409 14.42 -4.62 -10.42
C VAL A 409 15.72 -5.39 -10.69
N GLU A 410 16.38 -5.09 -11.80
CA GLU A 410 17.65 -5.67 -12.24
C GLU A 410 18.80 -5.23 -11.34
N SER A 411 18.89 -3.93 -11.02
CA SER A 411 19.90 -3.40 -10.09
C SER A 411 19.74 -4.00 -8.68
N ILE A 412 18.51 -4.10 -8.17
CA ILE A 412 18.22 -4.75 -6.89
C ILE A 412 18.63 -6.22 -6.94
N SER A 413 18.30 -6.94 -8.02
CA SER A 413 18.68 -8.35 -8.18
C SER A 413 20.20 -8.53 -8.25
N SER A 414 20.92 -7.62 -8.91
CA SER A 414 22.39 -7.62 -8.93
C SER A 414 22.96 -7.42 -7.53
N LYS A 415 22.50 -6.40 -6.80
CA LYS A 415 22.93 -6.13 -5.41
C LYS A 415 22.76 -7.34 -4.50
N LEU A 416 21.67 -8.11 -4.65
CA LEU A 416 21.45 -9.33 -3.88
C LEU A 416 22.41 -10.45 -4.30
N ARG A 417 22.65 -10.61 -5.60
CA ARG A 417 23.57 -11.60 -6.17
C ARG A 417 25.02 -11.34 -5.76
N ASP A 418 25.41 -10.08 -5.71
CA ASP A 418 26.77 -9.65 -5.36
C ASP A 418 27.01 -9.70 -3.84
N ALA A 419 25.95 -9.62 -3.04
CA ALA A 419 26.04 -9.63 -1.58
C ALA A 419 26.23 -11.02 -0.97
N LEU A 420 25.70 -12.09 -1.59
CA LEU A 420 25.74 -13.45 -1.05
C LEU A 420 26.00 -14.50 -2.14
N PRO A 421 26.81 -15.55 -1.85
CA PRO A 421 27.02 -16.64 -2.79
C PRO A 421 25.75 -17.48 -2.96
N ARG A 422 25.66 -18.20 -4.10
CA ARG A 422 24.52 -19.08 -4.43
C ARG A 422 24.24 -20.18 -3.41
N ALA A 423 25.28 -20.59 -2.65
CA ALA A 423 25.16 -21.56 -1.57
C ALA A 423 24.35 -21.02 -0.36
N ILE A 424 24.20 -19.70 -0.21
CA ILE A 424 23.42 -19.07 0.86
C ILE A 424 22.11 -18.48 0.32
N LEU A 425 22.15 -17.87 -0.88
CA LEU A 425 20.98 -17.27 -1.53
C LEU A 425 20.87 -17.74 -2.98
N SER A 426 19.90 -18.61 -3.25
CA SER A 426 19.69 -19.19 -4.58
C SER A 426 19.21 -18.18 -5.61
N GLY A 427 19.59 -18.38 -6.87
CA GLY A 427 19.10 -17.62 -8.02
C GLY A 427 17.57 -17.69 -8.12
N ALA A 428 16.97 -18.85 -7.86
CA ALA A 428 15.53 -19.02 -7.80
C ALA A 428 14.85 -18.13 -6.73
N THR A 429 15.50 -17.93 -5.58
CA THR A 429 15.02 -17.01 -4.53
C THR A 429 15.13 -15.55 -4.99
N ILE A 430 16.25 -15.17 -5.62
CA ILE A 430 16.44 -13.81 -6.16
C ILE A 430 15.39 -13.50 -7.23
N GLU A 431 15.09 -14.44 -8.12
CA GLU A 431 14.04 -14.29 -9.13
C GLU A 431 12.64 -14.18 -8.53
N ALA A 432 12.36 -14.95 -7.47
CA ALA A 432 11.10 -14.85 -6.75
C ALA A 432 10.95 -13.49 -6.07
N ILE A 433 12.00 -12.99 -5.42
CA ILE A 433 12.07 -11.63 -4.88
C ILE A 433 11.82 -10.62 -6.01
N ALA A 434 12.52 -10.73 -7.14
CA ALA A 434 12.34 -9.84 -8.29
C ALA A 434 10.90 -9.81 -8.82
N ARG A 435 10.21 -10.98 -8.90
CA ARG A 435 8.77 -11.04 -9.22
C ARG A 435 7.92 -10.31 -8.17
N GLY A 436 8.21 -10.50 -6.88
CA GLY A 436 7.55 -9.78 -5.79
C GLY A 436 7.75 -8.27 -5.86
N ILE A 437 8.96 -7.81 -6.17
CA ILE A 437 9.27 -6.39 -6.38
C ILE A 437 8.54 -5.85 -7.60
N ARG A 438 8.52 -6.56 -8.75
CA ARG A 438 7.71 -6.17 -9.92
C ARG A 438 6.25 -5.98 -9.58
N TRP A 439 5.66 -6.89 -8.79
CA TRP A 439 4.29 -6.75 -8.33
C TRP A 439 4.08 -5.48 -7.49
N ILE A 440 4.99 -5.18 -6.55
CA ILE A 440 4.94 -3.95 -5.74
C ILE A 440 5.04 -2.70 -6.63
N VAL A 441 5.99 -2.69 -7.57
CA VAL A 441 6.21 -1.57 -8.49
C VAL A 441 4.99 -1.35 -9.39
N ASN A 442 4.42 -2.43 -9.95
CA ASN A 442 3.22 -2.34 -10.79
C ASN A 442 2.01 -1.81 -10.01
N ARG A 443 1.84 -2.23 -8.74
CA ARG A 443 0.76 -1.72 -7.88
C ARG A 443 0.94 -0.24 -7.56
N ARG A 444 2.17 0.20 -7.29
CA ARG A 444 2.50 1.63 -7.09
C ARG A 444 2.22 2.42 -8.37
N ARG A 445 2.62 1.92 -9.53
CA ARG A 445 2.35 2.52 -10.84
C ARG A 445 0.86 2.68 -11.08
N PHE A 446 0.08 1.61 -10.89
CA PHE A 446 -1.38 1.67 -11.01
C PHE A 446 -1.98 2.73 -10.08
N SER A 447 -1.57 2.75 -8.81
CA SER A 447 -2.04 3.73 -7.83
C SER A 447 -1.66 5.18 -8.19
N ALA A 448 -0.50 5.40 -8.79
CA ALA A 448 -0.06 6.74 -9.21
C ALA A 448 -0.83 7.23 -10.45
N LEU A 449 -1.12 6.33 -11.40
CA LEU A 449 -1.84 6.66 -12.62
C LEU A 449 -3.36 6.79 -12.41
N ALA A 450 -3.91 6.19 -11.35
CA ALA A 450 -5.31 6.34 -10.96
C ALA A 450 -5.72 7.80 -10.70
N ALA A 451 -4.75 8.69 -10.45
CA ALA A 451 -4.97 10.14 -10.30
C ALA A 451 -5.43 10.86 -11.57
N VAL A 452 -5.18 10.27 -12.74
CA VAL A 452 -5.38 10.91 -14.05
C VAL A 452 -6.05 9.98 -15.07
N HIS A 453 -6.37 8.76 -14.64
CA HIS A 453 -6.97 7.75 -15.48
C HIS A 453 -8.09 7.02 -14.75
N PRO A 454 -9.30 6.93 -15.34
CA PRO A 454 -10.37 6.15 -14.77
C PRO A 454 -10.06 4.65 -14.91
N SER A 455 -10.54 3.87 -13.96
CA SER A 455 -10.43 2.43 -13.93
C SER A 455 -11.34 1.78 -14.97
N ALA A 456 -11.00 0.54 -15.35
CA ALA A 456 -11.79 -0.24 -16.28
C ALA A 456 -13.24 -0.47 -15.79
N ALA A 457 -13.43 -0.59 -14.48
CA ALA A 457 -14.75 -0.76 -13.87
C ALA A 457 -15.63 0.48 -14.07
N VAL A 458 -15.08 1.68 -13.90
CA VAL A 458 -15.80 2.93 -14.15
C VAL A 458 -16.11 3.10 -15.63
N LEU A 459 -15.12 2.86 -16.50
CA LEU A 459 -15.29 2.97 -17.96
C LEU A 459 -16.35 2.01 -18.52
N ALA A 460 -16.49 0.80 -17.96
CA ALA A 460 -17.47 -0.18 -18.41
C ALA A 460 -18.94 0.26 -18.23
N ARG A 461 -19.20 1.25 -17.37
CA ARG A 461 -20.54 1.82 -17.15
C ARG A 461 -20.94 2.85 -18.22
N HIS A 462 -20.03 3.25 -19.09
CA HIS A 462 -20.18 4.39 -19.99
C HIS A 462 -19.79 4.04 -21.44
N THR A 463 -20.13 4.93 -22.37
CA THR A 463 -19.76 4.79 -23.79
C THR A 463 -18.38 5.41 -23.99
N VAL A 464 -17.38 4.60 -24.33
CA VAL A 464 -15.98 5.04 -24.43
C VAL A 464 -15.53 5.05 -25.88
N GLU A 465 -15.05 6.21 -26.34
CA GLU A 465 -14.45 6.41 -27.65
C GLU A 465 -12.96 6.67 -27.50
N ARG A 466 -12.14 6.04 -28.35
CA ARG A 466 -10.71 6.39 -28.50
C ARG A 466 -10.51 7.08 -29.84
N ARG A 467 -9.84 8.22 -29.83
CA ARG A 467 -9.53 9.02 -31.02
C ARG A 467 -8.08 9.49 -30.97
N ASP A 468 -7.46 9.64 -32.12
CA ASP A 468 -6.11 10.21 -32.29
C ASP A 468 -6.11 11.75 -32.37
N SER A 469 -7.30 12.34 -32.40
CA SER A 469 -7.57 13.76 -32.59
C SER A 469 -8.74 14.22 -31.71
N LEU A 470 -8.93 15.53 -31.57
CA LEU A 470 -10.12 16.06 -30.90
C LEU A 470 -11.37 15.75 -31.75
N PRO A 471 -12.50 15.39 -31.13
CA PRO A 471 -13.73 15.13 -31.88
C PRO A 471 -14.23 16.41 -32.54
N VAL A 472 -14.88 16.28 -33.70
CA VAL A 472 -15.76 17.32 -34.22
C VAL A 472 -17.14 17.01 -33.67
N LEU A 473 -17.73 17.95 -32.92
CA LEU A 473 -19.07 17.82 -32.36
C LEU A 473 -20.03 18.72 -33.16
N ASP A 474 -21.22 18.22 -33.46
CA ASP A 474 -22.28 18.98 -34.11
C ASP A 474 -23.50 19.17 -33.18
N SER A 475 -24.55 19.82 -33.70
CA SER A 475 -25.76 20.11 -32.93
C SER A 475 -26.48 18.85 -32.41
N ALA A 476 -26.33 17.69 -33.08
CA ALA A 476 -26.93 16.45 -32.61
C ALA A 476 -26.14 15.83 -31.44
N ASP A 477 -24.88 16.18 -31.27
CA ASP A 477 -24.04 15.70 -30.18
C ASP A 477 -24.29 16.42 -28.85
N TYR A 478 -24.78 17.67 -28.87
CA TYR A 478 -24.93 18.53 -27.69
C TYR A 478 -26.11 18.13 -26.79
N ARG A 479 -26.05 16.92 -26.24
CA ARG A 479 -27.00 16.32 -25.31
C ARG A 479 -26.31 15.36 -24.35
N GLY A 480 -26.85 15.24 -23.14
CA GLY A 480 -26.28 14.40 -22.08
C GLY A 480 -24.90 14.87 -21.63
N VAL A 481 -24.15 13.97 -20.99
CA VAL A 481 -22.80 14.26 -20.48
C VAL A 481 -21.72 13.76 -21.43
N ILE A 482 -20.86 14.69 -21.88
CA ILE A 482 -19.65 14.42 -22.67
C ILE A 482 -18.42 14.69 -21.82
N VAL A 483 -17.61 13.65 -21.61
CA VAL A 483 -16.35 13.72 -20.88
C VAL A 483 -15.19 13.68 -21.87
N LEU A 484 -14.58 14.84 -22.13
CA LEU A 484 -13.44 14.98 -23.03
C LEU A 484 -12.12 14.82 -22.26
N ARG A 485 -11.50 13.66 -22.43
CA ARG A 485 -10.16 13.35 -21.91
C ARG A 485 -9.12 13.65 -22.98
N ALA A 486 -8.46 14.79 -22.88
CA ALA A 486 -7.52 15.24 -23.92
C ALA A 486 -6.26 15.93 -23.35
N PRO A 487 -5.06 15.73 -23.96
CA PRO A 487 -3.79 16.28 -23.48
C PRO A 487 -3.80 17.79 -23.25
N MET A 488 -2.90 18.26 -22.39
CA MET A 488 -2.74 19.70 -22.16
C MET A 488 -2.21 20.42 -23.41
N GLY A 489 -2.80 21.57 -23.74
CA GLY A 489 -2.35 22.41 -24.85
C GLY A 489 -2.85 22.01 -26.24
N CYS A 490 -3.77 21.03 -26.37
CA CYS A 490 -4.35 20.65 -27.67
C CYS A 490 -5.46 21.59 -28.19
N GLY A 491 -5.82 22.62 -27.40
CA GLY A 491 -6.84 23.61 -27.76
C GLY A 491 -8.28 23.22 -27.43
N LYS A 492 -8.51 22.45 -26.35
CA LYS A 492 -9.85 21.97 -25.92
C LYS A 492 -10.89 23.11 -25.86
N THR A 493 -10.53 24.22 -25.21
CA THR A 493 -11.40 25.39 -25.07
C THR A 493 -11.76 25.99 -26.43
N GLN A 494 -10.81 26.12 -27.36
CA GLN A 494 -11.04 26.74 -28.67
C GLN A 494 -11.70 25.81 -29.70
N LYS A 495 -11.37 24.51 -29.67
CA LYS A 495 -11.83 23.56 -30.68
C LYS A 495 -13.14 22.86 -30.31
N ILE A 496 -13.50 22.84 -29.02
CA ILE A 496 -14.71 22.20 -28.52
C ILE A 496 -15.59 23.20 -27.78
N GLY A 497 -15.01 23.91 -26.81
CA GLY A 497 -15.76 24.87 -25.98
C GLY A 497 -16.35 26.02 -26.79
N LEU A 498 -15.56 26.66 -27.67
CA LEU A 498 -16.02 27.81 -28.47
C LEU A 498 -17.15 27.43 -29.45
N PRO A 499 -17.04 26.38 -30.29
CA PRO A 499 -18.17 25.96 -31.14
C PRO A 499 -19.44 25.65 -30.34
N PHE A 500 -19.30 25.03 -29.16
CA PHE A 500 -20.42 24.74 -28.29
C PHE A 500 -21.07 26.00 -27.73
N ALA A 501 -20.27 26.97 -27.27
CA ALA A 501 -20.76 28.27 -26.78
C ALA A 501 -21.45 29.08 -27.89
N GLU A 502 -20.87 29.13 -29.09
CA GLU A 502 -21.44 29.82 -30.25
C GLU A 502 -22.78 29.21 -30.70
N TRP A 503 -22.87 27.89 -30.69
CA TRP A 503 -24.12 27.20 -31.01
C TRP A 503 -25.17 27.45 -29.92
N ALA A 504 -24.82 27.30 -28.65
CA ALA A 504 -25.72 27.47 -27.51
C ALA A 504 -26.29 28.89 -27.43
N SER A 505 -25.48 29.91 -27.73
CA SER A 505 -25.90 31.32 -27.73
C SER A 505 -26.92 31.66 -28.82
N ARG A 506 -27.19 30.75 -29.77
CA ARG A 506 -28.24 30.89 -30.80
C ARG A 506 -29.51 30.11 -30.48
N GLN A 507 -29.54 29.39 -29.36
CA GLN A 507 -30.67 28.58 -28.92
C GLN A 507 -31.47 29.31 -27.82
N ASP A 508 -32.68 28.84 -27.54
CA ASP A 508 -33.52 29.37 -26.46
C ASP A 508 -33.08 28.80 -25.10
N GLY A 509 -32.26 29.54 -24.36
CA GLY A 509 -31.74 29.14 -23.04
C GLY A 509 -30.39 29.79 -22.74
N ARG A 510 -29.77 29.42 -21.62
CA ARG A 510 -28.49 30.00 -21.20
C ARG A 510 -27.31 29.03 -21.24
N PHE A 511 -26.14 29.57 -21.57
CA PHE A 511 -24.85 28.89 -21.55
C PHE A 511 -24.01 29.31 -20.34
N VAL A 512 -23.43 28.34 -19.63
CA VAL A 512 -22.53 28.59 -18.50
C VAL A 512 -21.20 27.87 -18.68
N ALA A 513 -20.10 28.62 -18.59
CA ALA A 513 -18.75 28.10 -18.54
C ALA A 513 -18.17 28.21 -17.11
N LEU A 514 -17.63 27.11 -16.58
CA LEU A 514 -17.05 27.05 -15.25
C LEU A 514 -15.55 26.74 -15.26
N ALA A 515 -14.82 27.37 -14.32
CA ALA A 515 -13.46 26.99 -13.95
C ALA A 515 -13.22 27.16 -12.44
N HIS A 516 -12.07 26.68 -11.95
CA HIS A 516 -11.77 26.57 -10.51
C HIS A 516 -11.03 27.79 -9.91
N ARG A 517 -10.57 28.76 -10.71
CA ARG A 517 -9.87 29.98 -10.22
C ARG A 517 -10.36 31.24 -10.92
N LYS A 518 -10.39 32.35 -10.17
CA LYS A 518 -10.76 33.68 -10.69
C LYS A 518 -9.85 34.13 -11.84
N SER A 519 -8.54 33.88 -11.71
CA SER A 519 -7.54 34.24 -12.74
C SER A 519 -7.77 33.54 -14.09
N LEU A 520 -8.47 32.40 -14.11
CA LEU A 520 -8.79 31.67 -15.34
C LEU A 520 -9.98 32.27 -16.09
N ILE A 521 -10.89 32.95 -15.39
CA ILE A 521 -12.15 33.37 -15.99
C ILE A 521 -11.95 34.44 -17.04
N ALA A 522 -10.98 35.33 -16.87
CA ALA A 522 -10.65 36.34 -17.88
C ALA A 522 -10.22 35.69 -19.21
N GLU A 523 -9.39 34.65 -19.16
CA GLU A 523 -8.95 33.92 -20.37
C GLU A 523 -10.08 33.05 -20.94
N LEU A 524 -10.85 32.37 -20.09
CA LEU A 524 -11.95 31.51 -20.49
C LEU A 524 -13.08 32.30 -21.17
N SER A 525 -13.52 33.42 -20.57
CA SER A 525 -14.54 34.31 -21.13
C SER A 525 -14.12 34.86 -22.49
N ALA A 526 -12.88 35.35 -22.60
CA ALA A 526 -12.35 35.87 -23.85
C ALA A 526 -12.27 34.80 -24.96
N ARG A 527 -11.93 33.55 -24.62
CA ARG A 527 -11.83 32.45 -25.59
C ARG A 527 -13.16 31.90 -26.06
N LEU A 528 -14.16 31.90 -25.19
CA LEU A 528 -15.50 31.38 -25.49
C LEU A 528 -16.47 32.46 -25.99
N GLY A 529 -16.08 33.74 -25.94
CA GLY A 529 -16.96 34.85 -26.30
C GLY A 529 -18.10 35.07 -25.29
N CYS A 530 -17.91 34.69 -24.02
CA CYS A 530 -18.93 34.81 -22.97
C CYS A 530 -18.67 36.01 -22.06
N THR A 531 -19.70 36.44 -21.32
CA THR A 531 -19.55 37.53 -20.36
C THR A 531 -18.88 37.05 -19.07
N HIS A 532 -18.03 37.90 -18.47
CA HIS A 532 -17.34 37.59 -17.23
C HIS A 532 -18.20 37.94 -16.01
N TYR A 533 -18.38 37.00 -15.06
CA TYR A 533 -19.28 37.20 -13.90
C TYR A 533 -19.03 38.46 -13.05
N GLN A 534 -17.78 38.89 -12.86
CA GLN A 534 -17.46 40.11 -12.10
C GLN A 534 -17.80 41.42 -12.82
N ARG A 535 -18.16 41.36 -14.11
CA ARG A 535 -18.51 42.55 -14.90
C ARG A 535 -20.02 42.82 -14.96
N ILE A 536 -20.82 41.99 -14.31
CA ILE A 536 -22.28 42.06 -14.33
C ILE A 536 -22.78 42.16 -12.89
N ALA A 537 -23.65 43.12 -12.59
CA ALA A 537 -24.25 43.33 -11.28
C ALA A 537 -25.78 43.47 -11.41
N GLY A 538 -26.51 42.97 -10.41
CA GLY A 538 -27.95 43.24 -10.25
C GLY A 538 -28.81 42.95 -11.48
N GLU A 539 -29.60 43.93 -11.89
CA GLU A 539 -30.64 43.84 -12.93
C GLU A 539 -30.08 43.51 -14.33
N ASP A 540 -28.82 43.83 -14.61
CA ASP A 540 -28.18 43.58 -15.91
C ASP A 540 -27.94 42.09 -16.19
N ALA A 541 -27.92 41.23 -15.15
CA ALA A 541 -27.72 39.79 -15.30
C ALA A 541 -28.85 39.10 -16.06
N VAL A 542 -30.05 39.68 -16.08
CA VAL A 542 -31.21 39.11 -16.78
C VAL A 542 -30.95 39.03 -18.29
N HIS A 543 -30.18 39.98 -18.84
CA HIS A 543 -29.87 40.08 -20.28
C HIS A 543 -28.65 39.27 -20.74
N VAL A 544 -28.09 38.42 -19.87
CA VAL A 544 -26.86 37.66 -20.17
C VAL A 544 -27.20 36.21 -20.53
N ASP A 545 -27.06 35.87 -21.81
CA ASP A 545 -27.32 34.52 -22.32
C ASP A 545 -26.12 33.57 -22.15
N ALA A 546 -24.90 34.09 -22.08
CA ALA A 546 -23.68 33.31 -21.93
C ALA A 546 -22.74 33.88 -20.85
N LEU A 547 -22.46 33.09 -19.81
CA LEU A 547 -21.69 33.50 -18.64
C LEU A 547 -20.50 32.59 -18.35
N ALA A 548 -19.33 33.16 -18.09
CA ALA A 548 -18.19 32.46 -17.51
C ALA A 548 -18.00 32.82 -16.02
N ALA A 549 -17.95 31.81 -15.16
CA ALA A 549 -17.91 31.96 -13.71
C ALA A 549 -16.91 31.02 -13.02
N CYS A 550 -16.43 31.45 -11.85
CA CYS A 550 -15.60 30.62 -10.97
C CYS A 550 -16.49 29.80 -10.04
N LEU A 551 -16.08 28.58 -9.65
CA LEU A 551 -16.93 27.70 -8.84
C LEU A 551 -17.50 28.37 -7.57
N PRO A 552 -16.72 29.04 -6.70
CA PRO A 552 -17.27 29.64 -5.48
C PRO A 552 -18.25 30.80 -5.71
N SER A 553 -18.37 31.31 -6.95
CA SER A 553 -19.29 32.39 -7.29
C SER A 553 -20.66 31.94 -7.80
N ILE A 554 -20.87 30.64 -8.02
CA ILE A 554 -22.15 30.15 -8.57
C ILE A 554 -23.34 30.31 -7.62
N VAL A 555 -23.07 30.62 -6.34
CA VAL A 555 -24.08 30.86 -5.30
C VAL A 555 -24.39 32.35 -5.11
N ARG A 556 -23.85 33.23 -5.96
CA ARG A 556 -24.16 34.66 -5.92
C ARG A 556 -25.63 34.89 -6.27
N ASP A 557 -26.33 35.64 -5.43
CA ASP A 557 -27.75 35.92 -5.63
C ASP A 557 -27.99 36.71 -6.94
N ASP A 558 -27.08 37.63 -7.28
CA ASP A 558 -27.09 38.43 -8.53
C ASP A 558 -27.20 37.58 -9.81
N HIS A 559 -26.67 36.35 -9.78
CA HIS A 559 -26.55 35.48 -10.97
C HIS A 559 -27.44 34.24 -10.88
N ALA A 560 -28.26 34.11 -9.84
CA ALA A 560 -29.04 32.91 -9.56
C ALA A 560 -30.00 32.51 -10.69
N GLN A 561 -30.58 33.49 -11.41
CA GLN A 561 -31.43 33.22 -12.56
C GLN A 561 -30.65 32.55 -13.70
N ILE A 562 -29.42 33.01 -13.98
CA ILE A 562 -28.57 32.47 -15.06
C ILE A 562 -28.32 30.99 -14.83
N TYR A 563 -27.95 30.61 -13.61
CA TYR A 563 -27.67 29.21 -13.26
C TYR A 563 -28.93 28.34 -13.26
N ARG A 564 -30.08 28.89 -12.90
CA ARG A 564 -31.36 28.16 -12.91
C ARG A 564 -31.85 27.85 -14.33
N GLU A 565 -31.60 28.76 -15.27
CA GLU A 565 -32.01 28.68 -16.69
C GLU A 565 -30.92 28.09 -17.60
N ALA A 566 -29.78 27.66 -17.04
CA ALA A 566 -28.67 27.11 -17.80
C ALA A 566 -29.03 25.73 -18.38
N ARG A 567 -29.11 25.65 -19.71
CA ARG A 567 -29.34 24.39 -20.45
C ARG A 567 -28.03 23.76 -20.91
N TRP A 568 -26.98 24.57 -21.12
CA TRP A 568 -25.69 24.12 -21.66
C TRP A 568 -24.55 24.53 -20.74
N VAL A 569 -23.76 23.55 -20.31
CA VAL A 569 -22.68 23.76 -19.34
C VAL A 569 -21.37 23.25 -19.89
N PHE A 570 -20.36 24.11 -19.91
CA PHE A 570 -18.98 23.74 -20.22
C PHE A 570 -18.10 23.87 -18.97
N ILE A 571 -17.42 22.80 -18.56
CA ILE A 571 -16.53 22.84 -17.40
C ILE A 571 -15.10 22.52 -17.83
N ASP A 572 -14.23 23.53 -17.74
CA ASP A 572 -12.81 23.39 -18.03
C ASP A 572 -12.05 22.96 -16.77
N GLU A 573 -11.13 22.00 -16.92
CA GLU A 573 -10.36 21.38 -15.83
C GLU A 573 -11.27 20.85 -14.69
N ILE A 574 -12.28 20.04 -15.05
CA ILE A 574 -13.29 19.51 -14.11
C ILE A 574 -12.68 18.84 -12.87
N SER A 575 -11.55 18.13 -13.00
CA SER A 575 -10.91 17.50 -11.84
C SER A 575 -10.45 18.54 -10.83
N GLN A 576 -9.98 19.71 -11.28
CA GLN A 576 -9.60 20.83 -10.42
C GLN A 576 -10.82 21.59 -9.87
N VAL A 577 -11.93 21.64 -10.61
CA VAL A 577 -13.21 22.19 -10.11
C VAL A 577 -13.71 21.37 -8.94
N VAL A 578 -13.82 20.04 -9.08
CA VAL A 578 -14.22 19.14 -8.00
C VAL A 578 -13.24 19.23 -6.83
N ARG A 579 -11.93 19.21 -7.10
CA ARG A 579 -10.89 19.31 -6.07
C ARG A 579 -10.95 20.64 -5.29
N SER A 580 -11.42 21.72 -5.91
CA SER A 580 -11.55 23.03 -5.26
C SER A 580 -12.64 23.09 -4.18
N LEU A 581 -13.53 22.10 -4.11
CA LEU A 581 -14.49 21.95 -3.00
C LEU A 581 -13.80 21.70 -1.65
N ALA A 582 -12.58 21.13 -1.65
CA ALA A 582 -11.78 20.99 -0.43
C ALA A 582 -11.03 22.27 -0.04
N ALA A 583 -11.09 23.33 -0.85
CA ALA A 583 -10.39 24.57 -0.57
C ALA A 583 -11.10 25.38 0.52
N ARG A 584 -10.32 25.90 1.48
CA ARG A 584 -10.81 26.81 2.51
C ARG A 584 -10.86 28.26 1.98
N VAL A 585 -11.80 28.53 1.09
CA VAL A 585 -12.00 29.84 0.46
C VAL A 585 -13.25 30.54 1.00
N THR A 586 -13.23 31.88 1.00
CA THR A 586 -14.42 32.69 1.28
C THR A 586 -15.38 32.56 0.09
N VAL A 587 -16.60 32.13 0.38
CA VAL A 587 -17.69 32.04 -0.59
C VAL A 587 -18.46 33.37 -0.58
N ALA A 588 -19.08 33.72 -1.71
CA ALA A 588 -19.85 34.95 -1.83
C ALA A 588 -21.07 34.97 -0.88
N ASP A 589 -21.56 36.18 -0.58
CA ASP A 589 -22.85 36.43 0.10
C ASP A 589 -23.05 35.70 1.44
N GLY A 590 -21.95 35.44 2.15
CA GLY A 590 -21.97 34.75 3.44
C GLY A 590 -22.32 33.25 3.37
N LYS A 591 -22.38 32.68 2.16
CA LYS A 591 -22.66 31.26 1.91
C LYS A 591 -21.47 30.37 2.32
N GLN A 592 -21.69 29.06 2.27
CA GLN A 592 -20.71 28.03 2.59
C GLN A 592 -20.40 27.15 1.38
N MET A 593 -19.33 26.36 1.48
CA MET A 593 -18.94 25.45 0.39
C MET A 593 -19.97 24.33 0.18
N ALA A 594 -20.75 23.99 1.20
CA ALA A 594 -21.88 23.07 1.08
C ALA A 594 -22.95 23.62 0.11
N ASP A 595 -23.22 24.93 0.14
CA ASP A 595 -24.14 25.58 -0.80
C ASP A 595 -23.58 25.54 -2.23
N VAL A 596 -22.26 25.72 -2.39
CA VAL A 596 -21.57 25.63 -3.69
C VAL A 596 -21.64 24.21 -4.25
N LEU A 597 -21.46 23.19 -3.42
CA LEU A 597 -21.62 21.78 -3.82
C LEU A 597 -23.05 21.52 -4.29
N ALA A 598 -24.05 21.99 -3.53
CA ALA A 598 -25.46 21.83 -3.89
C ALA A 598 -25.78 22.52 -5.23
N ALA A 599 -25.32 23.77 -5.41
CA ALA A 599 -25.52 24.53 -6.65
C ALA A 599 -24.82 23.89 -7.86
N LEU A 600 -23.60 23.34 -7.69
CA LEU A 600 -22.90 22.63 -8.76
C LEU A 600 -23.65 21.37 -9.19
N ARG A 601 -24.14 20.58 -8.23
CA ARG A 601 -24.95 19.39 -8.52
C ARG A 601 -26.26 19.73 -9.21
N ASP A 602 -26.93 20.79 -8.75
CA ASP A 602 -28.18 21.27 -9.35
C ASP A 602 -27.97 21.74 -10.80
N LEU A 603 -26.89 22.49 -11.05
CA LEU A 603 -26.52 22.95 -12.38
C LEU A 603 -26.23 21.78 -13.33
N VAL A 604 -25.44 20.79 -12.89
CA VAL A 604 -25.09 19.61 -13.70
C VAL A 604 -26.31 18.70 -13.90
N SER A 605 -27.18 18.56 -12.91
CA SER A 605 -28.34 17.66 -12.98
C SER A 605 -29.41 18.16 -13.96
N ARG A 606 -29.62 19.48 -14.06
CA ARG A 606 -30.65 20.10 -14.92
C ARG A 606 -30.22 20.36 -16.36
N ALA A 607 -28.91 20.56 -16.59
CA ALA A 607 -28.41 20.86 -17.92
C ALA A 607 -28.78 19.76 -18.93
N GLU A 608 -29.14 20.19 -20.14
CA GLU A 608 -29.41 19.28 -21.27
C GLU A 608 -28.13 18.70 -21.84
N CYS A 609 -27.07 19.52 -21.86
CA CYS A 609 -25.74 19.07 -22.22
C CYS A 609 -24.69 19.61 -21.25
N VAL A 610 -23.85 18.71 -20.75
CA VAL A 610 -22.67 19.03 -19.95
C VAL A 610 -21.44 18.51 -20.67
N ILE A 611 -20.56 19.42 -21.09
CA ILE A 611 -19.25 19.06 -21.65
C ILE A 611 -18.19 19.39 -20.62
N VAL A 612 -17.50 18.36 -20.12
CA VAL A 612 -16.36 18.52 -19.22
C VAL A 612 -15.06 18.20 -19.94
N ALA A 613 -14.01 18.99 -19.69
CA ALA A 613 -12.73 18.87 -20.39
C ALA A 613 -11.57 18.81 -19.39
N ASP A 614 -10.80 17.72 -19.38
CA ASP A 614 -9.59 17.60 -18.56
C ASP A 614 -8.62 16.56 -19.15
N ALA A 615 -7.32 16.72 -18.93
CA ALA A 615 -6.35 15.66 -19.24
C ALA A 615 -6.38 14.54 -18.18
N GLY A 616 -6.71 14.88 -16.93
CA GLY A 616 -6.61 14.00 -15.77
C GLY A 616 -7.95 13.65 -15.13
N VAL A 617 -8.97 13.33 -15.93
CA VAL A 617 -10.23 12.79 -15.39
C VAL A 617 -9.95 11.44 -14.73
N ASP A 618 -10.29 11.32 -13.45
CA ASP A 618 -10.15 10.11 -12.62
C ASP A 618 -11.52 9.50 -12.26
N ASP A 619 -11.50 8.38 -11.54
CA ASP A 619 -12.73 7.71 -11.05
C ASP A 619 -13.60 8.66 -10.23
N ARG A 620 -12.99 9.44 -9.33
CA ARG A 620 -13.68 10.42 -8.47
C ARG A 620 -14.49 11.42 -9.31
N THR A 621 -13.90 11.93 -10.38
CA THR A 621 -14.55 12.92 -11.24
C THR A 621 -15.75 12.33 -11.96
N ILE A 622 -15.64 11.11 -12.48
CA ILE A 622 -16.75 10.43 -13.16
C ILE A 622 -17.85 10.05 -12.16
N ASP A 623 -17.49 9.53 -11.00
CA ASP A 623 -18.44 9.18 -9.95
C ASP A 623 -19.17 10.42 -9.40
N PHE A 624 -18.48 11.57 -9.30
CA PHE A 624 -19.12 12.84 -8.97
C PHE A 624 -20.18 13.22 -10.02
N LEU A 625 -19.84 13.16 -11.32
CA LEU A 625 -20.81 13.44 -12.40
C LEU A 625 -21.97 12.44 -12.38
N ALA A 626 -21.69 11.15 -12.15
CA ALA A 626 -22.70 10.10 -12.03
C ALA A 626 -23.64 10.33 -10.83
N SER A 627 -23.12 10.89 -9.73
CA SER A 627 -23.96 11.31 -8.59
C SER A 627 -24.90 12.47 -8.95
N CYS A 628 -24.53 13.31 -9.92
CA CYS A 628 -25.37 14.41 -10.42
C CYS A 628 -26.39 13.94 -11.47
N ARG A 629 -26.06 12.88 -12.24
CA ARG A 629 -26.89 12.32 -13.32
C ARG A 629 -27.07 10.80 -13.16
N PRO A 630 -27.81 10.34 -12.13
CA PRO A 630 -27.93 8.92 -11.82
C PRO A 630 -28.52 8.10 -12.97
N GLY A 631 -27.88 6.98 -13.31
CA GLY A 631 -28.35 6.06 -14.35
C GLY A 631 -28.02 6.46 -15.80
N GLU A 632 -27.51 7.67 -16.03
CA GLU A 632 -27.11 8.10 -17.37
C GLU A 632 -25.78 7.47 -17.81
N ARG A 633 -25.72 7.03 -19.09
CA ARG A 633 -24.48 6.57 -19.70
C ARG A 633 -23.75 7.73 -20.39
N PHE A 634 -22.65 8.18 -19.79
CA PHE A 634 -21.84 9.25 -20.35
C PHE A 634 -21.09 8.85 -21.62
N ARG A 635 -20.82 9.84 -22.48
CA ARG A 635 -19.93 9.71 -23.63
C ARG A 635 -18.53 10.16 -23.25
N ILE A 636 -17.62 9.21 -23.07
CA ILE A 636 -16.23 9.47 -22.69
C ILE A 636 -15.36 9.42 -23.94
N VAL A 637 -14.81 10.56 -24.34
CA VAL A 637 -13.91 10.68 -25.50
C VAL A 637 -12.47 10.77 -25.01
N ASN A 638 -11.69 9.72 -25.24
CA ASN A 638 -10.26 9.66 -24.99
C ASN A 638 -9.49 10.08 -26.25
N ALA A 639 -8.99 11.31 -26.28
CA ALA A 639 -8.17 11.82 -27.38
C ALA A 639 -6.68 11.58 -27.10
N GLU A 640 -6.11 10.54 -27.71
CA GLU A 640 -4.71 10.14 -27.63
C GLU A 640 -3.88 10.86 -28.71
N ILE A 641 -3.72 12.17 -28.54
CA ILE A 641 -3.01 13.01 -29.52
C ILE A 641 -1.50 12.87 -29.34
N ALA A 642 -0.83 12.25 -30.32
CA ALA A 642 0.61 12.11 -30.33
C ALA A 642 1.31 13.49 -30.34
N PRO A 643 2.41 13.66 -29.59
CA PRO A 643 3.16 14.90 -29.61
C PRO A 643 3.84 15.08 -30.98
N LEU A 644 3.80 16.31 -31.51
CA LEU A 644 4.42 16.68 -32.80
C LEU A 644 5.95 16.49 -32.82
N GLN A 645 6.59 16.44 -31.65
CA GLN A 645 8.04 16.30 -31.49
C GLN A 645 8.32 15.32 -30.35
N ALA A 646 9.43 14.58 -30.48
CA ALA A 646 9.94 13.75 -29.40
C ALA A 646 10.26 14.63 -28.17
N ARG A 647 9.96 14.11 -26.98
CA ARG A 647 10.08 14.82 -25.72
C ARG A 647 10.98 14.06 -24.78
N GLU A 648 11.94 14.75 -24.17
CA GLU A 648 12.91 14.13 -23.27
C GLU A 648 12.89 14.81 -21.90
N ALA A 649 12.96 13.99 -20.84
CA ALA A 649 13.01 14.48 -19.47
C ALA A 649 14.19 13.83 -18.73
N GLU A 650 15.08 14.66 -18.20
CA GLU A 650 16.10 14.23 -17.25
C GLU A 650 15.53 14.28 -15.84
N PHE A 651 15.74 13.22 -15.06
CA PHE A 651 15.14 13.07 -13.74
C PHE A 651 16.21 12.76 -12.69
N GLY A 652 16.33 13.65 -11.71
CA GLY A 652 17.23 13.53 -10.58
C GLY A 652 16.48 13.47 -9.24
N PHE A 653 17.08 12.77 -8.26
CA PHE A 653 16.53 12.68 -6.91
C PHE A 653 17.56 13.05 -5.85
N GLY A 654 17.14 13.87 -4.88
CA GLY A 654 17.94 14.20 -3.71
C GLY A 654 18.72 15.52 -3.82
N PRO A 655 19.54 15.83 -2.80
CA PRO A 655 20.26 17.10 -2.72
C PRO A 655 21.34 17.23 -3.80
N ASP A 656 22.02 16.15 -4.18
CA ASP A 656 23.10 16.20 -5.17
C ASP A 656 22.55 16.55 -6.56
N ALA A 657 21.42 15.96 -6.95
CA ALA A 657 20.71 16.32 -8.19
C ALA A 657 20.23 17.78 -8.18
N LEU A 658 19.82 18.31 -7.02
CA LEU A 658 19.42 19.70 -6.89
C LEU A 658 20.60 20.66 -7.11
N HIS A 659 21.75 20.38 -6.47
CA HIS A 659 22.94 21.21 -6.64
C HIS A 659 23.46 21.17 -8.07
N HIS A 660 23.42 20.00 -8.72
CA HIS A 660 23.75 19.86 -10.13
C HIS A 660 22.88 20.73 -11.02
N VAL A 661 21.56 20.67 -10.87
CA VAL A 661 20.63 21.51 -11.66
C VAL A 661 20.82 23.00 -11.40
N TYR A 662 21.15 23.40 -10.17
CA TYR A 662 21.52 24.79 -9.91
C TYR A 662 22.78 25.21 -10.67
N GLY A 663 23.80 24.35 -10.74
CA GLY A 663 24.97 24.58 -11.59
C GLY A 663 24.60 24.73 -13.06
N ASP A 664 23.77 23.84 -13.59
CA ASP A 664 23.31 23.88 -14.99
C ASP A 664 22.55 25.17 -15.30
N MET A 665 21.66 25.61 -14.41
CA MET A 665 20.93 26.87 -14.61
C MET A 665 21.86 28.08 -14.70
N LEU A 666 22.86 28.16 -13.83
CA LEU A 666 23.85 29.24 -13.83
C LEU A 666 24.69 29.21 -15.11
N ALA A 667 25.13 28.03 -15.54
CA ALA A 667 25.88 27.86 -16.78
C ALA A 667 25.05 28.27 -18.00
N GLU A 668 23.79 27.82 -18.10
CA GLU A 668 22.91 28.19 -19.22
C GLU A 668 22.65 29.70 -19.28
N LEU A 669 22.46 30.37 -18.13
CA LEU A 669 22.32 31.83 -18.08
C LEU A 669 23.61 32.56 -18.42
N ALA A 670 24.77 32.04 -18.03
CA ALA A 670 26.07 32.59 -18.41
C ALA A 670 26.25 32.56 -19.94
N ASP A 671 25.85 31.45 -20.58
CA ASP A 671 25.86 31.24 -22.03
C ASP A 671 24.78 32.06 -22.78
N GLY A 672 24.00 32.88 -22.07
CA GLY A 672 22.95 33.73 -22.66
C GLY A 672 21.67 32.99 -23.03
N ARG A 673 21.52 31.73 -22.62
CA ARG A 673 20.24 31.00 -22.73
C ARG A 673 19.25 31.55 -21.71
N ARG A 674 17.98 31.21 -21.92
CA ARG A 674 16.85 31.66 -21.11
C ARG A 674 16.04 30.48 -20.64
N LEU A 675 15.59 30.53 -19.40
CA LEU A 675 15.05 29.35 -18.72
C LEU A 675 13.78 29.65 -17.94
N TRP A 676 12.97 28.61 -17.80
CA TRP A 676 11.75 28.64 -17.00
C TRP A 676 11.87 27.62 -15.87
N VAL A 677 11.63 28.06 -14.64
CA VAL A 677 11.75 27.20 -13.45
C VAL A 677 10.41 27.12 -12.73
N ALA A 678 9.88 25.91 -12.63
CA ALA A 678 8.69 25.59 -11.87
C ALA A 678 9.07 24.94 -10.53
N CYS A 679 8.82 25.63 -9.44
CA CYS A 679 9.10 25.14 -8.09
C CYS A 679 7.81 24.69 -7.39
N GLY A 680 7.79 23.47 -6.85
CA GLY A 680 6.66 22.95 -6.07
C GLY A 680 6.41 23.76 -4.80
N GLU A 681 7.45 24.32 -4.20
CA GLU A 681 7.38 25.08 -2.94
C GLU A 681 7.76 26.56 -3.12
N LYS A 682 7.09 27.44 -2.37
CA LYS A 682 7.43 28.87 -2.32
C LYS A 682 8.88 29.11 -1.88
N SER A 683 9.32 28.45 -0.82
CA SER A 683 10.70 28.61 -0.30
C SER A 683 11.73 28.20 -1.34
N ARG A 684 11.44 27.17 -2.14
CA ARG A 684 12.32 26.73 -3.22
C ARG A 684 12.34 27.71 -4.40
N ALA A 685 11.20 28.34 -4.72
CA ALA A 685 11.14 29.40 -5.72
C ALA A 685 12.00 30.61 -5.32
N ILE A 686 11.91 31.04 -4.06
CA ILE A 686 12.73 32.14 -3.52
C ILE A 686 14.22 31.77 -3.57
N GLU A 687 14.60 30.60 -3.05
CA GLU A 687 15.98 30.11 -3.08
C GLU A 687 16.56 30.08 -4.50
N CYS A 688 15.79 29.57 -5.47
CA CYS A 688 16.21 29.51 -6.86
C CYS A 688 16.33 30.91 -7.48
N ALA A 689 15.33 31.79 -7.33
CA ALA A 689 15.40 33.14 -7.88
C ALA A 689 16.60 33.92 -7.34
N ARG A 690 16.83 33.89 -6.02
CA ARG A 690 18.00 34.52 -5.39
C ARG A 690 19.32 34.00 -5.91
N LEU A 691 19.41 32.70 -6.17
CA LEU A 691 20.60 32.13 -6.79
C LEU A 691 20.82 32.68 -8.21
N LEU A 692 19.78 32.72 -9.04
CA LEU A 692 19.90 33.16 -10.44
C LEU A 692 20.15 34.68 -10.58
N GLU A 693 19.68 35.49 -9.62
CA GLU A 693 19.96 36.93 -9.54
C GLU A 693 21.47 37.22 -9.44
N THR A 694 22.27 36.30 -8.88
CA THR A 694 23.73 36.45 -8.77
C THR A 694 24.44 36.53 -10.13
N CYS A 695 23.81 36.08 -11.21
CA CYS A 695 24.34 36.18 -12.58
C CYS A 695 24.16 37.57 -13.22
N GLY A 696 23.50 38.52 -12.54
CA GLY A 696 23.19 39.84 -13.13
C GLY A 696 22.18 39.77 -14.29
N ARG A 697 21.39 38.69 -14.38
CA ARG A 697 20.34 38.50 -15.38
C ARG A 697 18.98 38.97 -14.87
N ARG A 698 18.04 39.22 -15.78
CA ARG A 698 16.67 39.63 -15.40
C ARG A 698 15.85 38.41 -15.00
N VAL A 699 15.63 38.24 -13.70
CA VAL A 699 14.88 37.12 -13.12
C VAL A 699 13.52 37.61 -12.61
N LEU A 700 12.43 36.99 -13.04
CA LEU A 700 11.10 37.21 -12.47
C LEU A 700 10.75 36.10 -11.49
N LEU A 701 10.49 36.45 -10.23
CA LEU A 701 9.94 35.54 -9.23
C LEU A 701 8.41 35.68 -9.16
N VAL A 702 7.68 34.58 -9.28
CA VAL A 702 6.21 34.54 -9.19
C VAL A 702 5.74 33.61 -8.06
N HIS A 703 5.18 34.18 -6.99
CA HIS A 703 4.58 33.42 -5.90
C HIS A 703 3.34 34.09 -5.29
N SER A 704 2.80 33.50 -4.23
CA SER A 704 1.51 33.93 -3.66
C SER A 704 1.61 35.29 -3.00
N ASP A 705 2.75 35.53 -2.36
CA ASP A 705 2.90 36.67 -1.48
C ASP A 705 3.20 37.93 -2.32
N ASN A 706 3.99 37.87 -3.38
CA ASN A 706 4.27 39.02 -4.25
C ASN A 706 3.19 39.32 -5.31
N ALA A 707 1.94 38.90 -5.09
CA ALA A 707 0.82 39.20 -6.00
C ALA A 707 0.54 40.72 -6.13
N GLY A 708 0.94 41.52 -5.13
CA GLY A 708 0.87 42.98 -5.19
C GLY A 708 2.03 43.65 -5.93
N ASN A 709 3.08 42.91 -6.31
CA ASN A 709 4.22 43.47 -7.02
C ASN A 709 3.81 43.81 -8.45
N ARG A 710 4.18 45.01 -8.90
CA ARG A 710 3.82 45.53 -10.23
C ARG A 710 4.25 44.57 -11.35
N GLU A 711 5.48 44.08 -11.29
CA GLU A 711 6.04 43.16 -12.28
C GLU A 711 5.24 41.85 -12.39
N GLN A 712 4.87 41.25 -11.25
CA GLN A 712 4.04 40.05 -11.25
C GLN A 712 2.63 40.32 -11.75
N ALA A 713 2.00 41.42 -11.33
CA ALA A 713 0.66 41.78 -11.77
C ALA A 713 0.60 42.00 -13.29
N GLU A 714 1.57 42.76 -13.83
CA GLU A 714 1.70 42.97 -15.27
C GLU A 714 1.98 41.65 -16.00
N PHE A 715 2.84 40.79 -15.45
CA PHE A 715 3.10 39.46 -16.00
C PHE A 715 1.83 38.60 -16.04
N LEU A 716 1.10 38.46 -14.94
CA LEU A 716 -0.10 37.63 -14.87
C LEU A 716 -1.24 38.14 -15.75
N ALA A 717 -1.30 39.45 -16.01
CA ALA A 717 -2.27 40.04 -16.93
C ALA A 717 -2.00 39.68 -18.41
N ALA A 718 -0.74 39.45 -18.79
CA ALA A 718 -0.37 39.04 -20.15
C ALA A 718 0.88 38.12 -20.18
N PRO A 719 0.80 36.88 -19.65
CA PRO A 719 1.98 36.04 -19.39
C PRO A 719 2.80 35.74 -20.64
N ASP A 720 2.11 35.43 -21.75
CA ASP A 720 2.74 35.11 -23.03
C ASP A 720 3.61 36.28 -23.53
N ARG A 721 3.09 37.51 -23.51
CA ARG A 721 3.81 38.69 -23.97
C ARG A 721 4.92 39.11 -23.00
N MET A 722 4.60 39.17 -21.71
CA MET A 722 5.45 39.76 -20.66
C MET A 722 6.60 38.84 -20.24
N SER A 723 6.47 37.52 -20.39
CA SER A 723 7.55 36.56 -20.14
C SER A 723 8.83 36.87 -20.92
N ARG A 724 8.74 37.56 -22.07
CA ARG A 724 9.87 37.95 -22.92
C ARG A 724 10.71 39.11 -22.38
N LEU A 725 10.32 39.73 -21.27
CA LEU A 725 11.13 40.75 -20.61
C LEU A 725 12.23 40.15 -19.71
N TYR A 726 12.17 38.85 -19.47
CA TYR A 726 13.01 38.17 -18.49
C TYR A 726 13.86 37.08 -19.16
N ASP A 727 15.05 36.90 -18.60
CA ASP A 727 15.99 35.85 -19.01
C ASP A 727 15.69 34.56 -18.22
N ALA A 728 15.18 34.68 -16.99
CA ALA A 728 14.63 33.58 -16.22
C ALA A 728 13.27 33.93 -15.61
N VAL A 729 12.33 32.98 -15.61
CA VAL A 729 11.09 33.08 -14.82
C VAL A 729 11.04 31.91 -13.84
N VAL A 730 11.01 32.23 -12.54
CA VAL A 730 10.93 31.26 -11.45
C VAL A 730 9.57 31.37 -10.80
N ALA A 731 8.81 30.28 -10.77
CA ALA A 731 7.42 30.32 -10.36
C ALA A 731 7.03 29.18 -9.44
N SER A 732 6.31 29.52 -8.38
CA SER A 732 5.71 28.57 -7.43
C SER A 732 4.34 28.05 -7.94
N PRO A 733 3.60 27.20 -7.19
CA PRO A 733 2.31 26.66 -7.64
C PRO A 733 1.19 27.69 -7.87
N VAL A 734 1.44 28.98 -7.64
CA VAL A 734 0.48 30.05 -7.99
C VAL A 734 0.13 30.03 -9.47
N ILE A 735 1.08 29.68 -10.34
CA ILE A 735 0.87 29.55 -11.78
C ILE A 735 0.44 28.13 -12.21
N SER A 736 0.06 27.27 -11.25
CA SER A 736 -0.30 25.88 -11.54
C SER A 736 -1.48 25.78 -12.50
N SER A 737 -2.26 26.84 -12.69
CA SER A 737 -3.28 27.01 -13.73
C SER A 737 -3.28 28.46 -14.26
N GLY A 738 -3.74 28.67 -15.50
CA GLY A 738 -4.01 30.01 -16.06
C GLY A 738 -2.85 30.76 -16.68
N VAL A 739 -1.74 30.07 -16.91
CA VAL A 739 -0.63 30.59 -17.70
C VAL A 739 -0.41 29.64 -18.89
N SER A 740 -0.38 30.18 -20.11
CA SER A 740 0.02 29.47 -21.32
C SER A 740 1.04 30.34 -22.05
N ILE A 741 2.25 29.80 -22.25
CA ILE A 741 3.34 30.46 -22.99
C ILE A 741 3.53 29.70 -24.29
N GLU A 742 3.18 30.35 -25.39
CA GLU A 742 3.15 29.81 -26.75
C GLU A 742 4.01 30.62 -27.71
N HIS A 743 4.13 31.94 -27.50
CA HIS A 743 4.94 32.86 -28.32
C HIS A 743 4.72 32.74 -29.83
N ARG A 744 3.47 32.50 -30.27
CA ARG A 744 3.13 32.22 -31.68
C ARG A 744 3.62 33.27 -32.68
N ASN A 745 3.77 34.52 -32.23
CA ASN A 745 4.17 35.67 -33.06
C ASN A 745 5.68 35.96 -32.99
N PHE A 746 6.49 35.03 -32.49
CA PHE A 746 7.93 35.16 -32.36
C PHE A 746 8.64 34.09 -33.20
N ALA A 747 9.55 34.50 -34.08
CA ALA A 747 10.34 33.58 -34.89
C ALA A 747 11.47 32.98 -34.04
N GLY A 748 11.20 31.88 -33.34
CA GLY A 748 12.16 31.14 -32.53
C GLY A 748 11.63 30.72 -31.16
N ALA A 749 12.44 30.01 -30.37
CA ALA A 749 12.12 29.67 -28.98
C ALA A 749 12.71 30.74 -28.04
N TRP A 750 11.88 31.39 -27.22
CA TRP A 750 12.39 32.36 -26.24
C TRP A 750 13.09 31.66 -25.06
N PHE A 751 12.40 30.68 -24.48
CA PHE A 751 12.91 29.79 -23.44
C PHE A 751 13.51 28.53 -24.07
N HIS A 752 14.66 28.11 -23.58
CA HIS A 752 15.43 27.01 -24.14
C HIS A 752 15.24 25.71 -23.34
N ARG A 753 14.98 25.83 -22.03
CA ARG A 753 14.80 24.70 -21.13
C ARG A 753 13.81 25.03 -20.02
N VAL A 754 13.09 24.00 -19.58
CA VAL A 754 12.18 24.07 -18.43
C VAL A 754 12.72 23.17 -17.32
N PHE A 755 12.88 23.75 -16.14
CA PHE A 755 13.28 23.06 -14.92
C PHE A 755 12.09 22.88 -13.98
N VAL A 756 11.98 21.73 -13.35
CA VAL A 756 10.94 21.42 -12.36
C VAL A 756 11.61 20.96 -11.08
N ILE A 757 11.40 21.69 -9.99
CA ILE A 757 11.98 21.36 -8.69
C ILE A 757 10.85 21.17 -7.69
N ALA A 758 10.68 19.99 -7.12
CA ALA A 758 9.60 19.73 -6.15
C ALA A 758 9.99 18.68 -5.10
N SER A 759 9.24 18.58 -4.00
CA SER A 759 9.41 17.52 -3.00
C SER A 759 8.14 16.70 -2.73
N GLY A 760 7.01 17.10 -3.30
CA GLY A 760 5.70 16.58 -2.92
C GLY A 760 5.22 17.09 -1.56
N ALA A 761 5.83 18.15 -1.00
CA ALA A 761 5.36 18.76 0.24
C ALA A 761 4.07 19.56 0.07
N THR A 762 3.88 20.20 -1.08
CA THR A 762 2.79 21.16 -1.36
C THR A 762 1.94 20.76 -2.56
N VAL A 763 2.56 20.21 -3.60
CA VAL A 763 1.94 19.84 -4.88
C VAL A 763 1.86 18.32 -5.03
N THR A 764 0.87 17.84 -5.78
CA THR A 764 0.82 16.44 -6.25
C THR A 764 1.65 16.26 -7.53
N PRO A 765 1.98 15.03 -7.93
CA PRO A 765 2.64 14.76 -9.21
C PRO A 765 1.89 15.34 -10.42
N ALA A 766 0.55 15.28 -10.41
CA ALA A 766 -0.28 15.86 -11.46
C ALA A 766 -0.13 17.38 -11.52
N ASP A 767 -0.15 18.06 -10.37
CA ASP A 767 0.06 19.52 -10.29
C ASP A 767 1.47 19.89 -10.82
N ALA A 768 2.50 19.13 -10.47
CA ALA A 768 3.86 19.35 -10.96
C ALA A 768 3.97 19.15 -12.49
N MET A 769 3.28 18.16 -13.05
CA MET A 769 3.20 17.96 -14.50
C MET A 769 2.50 19.14 -15.19
N GLN A 770 1.43 19.68 -14.61
CA GLN A 770 0.76 20.87 -15.14
C GLN A 770 1.68 22.09 -15.14
N MET A 771 2.48 22.26 -14.08
CA MET A 771 3.47 23.34 -13.97
C MET A 771 4.61 23.18 -14.99
N ALA A 772 5.07 21.94 -15.25
CA ALA A 772 6.11 21.63 -16.23
C ALA A 772 5.72 21.99 -17.67
N ARG A 773 4.42 22.02 -17.98
CA ARG A 773 3.90 22.16 -19.35
C ARG A 773 3.45 23.59 -19.69
N ARG A 774 3.84 24.60 -18.92
CA ARG A 774 3.39 25.99 -19.14
C ARG A 774 4.01 26.63 -20.38
N VAL A 775 5.26 26.30 -20.67
CA VAL A 775 5.95 26.67 -21.93
C VAL A 775 5.72 25.55 -22.95
N ARG A 776 4.85 25.80 -23.93
CA ARG A 776 4.26 24.74 -24.78
C ARG A 776 5.23 24.19 -25.83
N TYR A 777 6.18 25.01 -26.28
CA TYR A 777 7.08 24.70 -27.38
C TYR A 777 8.41 24.08 -26.95
N VAL A 778 8.71 23.97 -25.65
CA VAL A 778 9.97 23.39 -25.16
C VAL A 778 9.86 21.85 -25.10
N PRO A 779 10.73 21.10 -25.82
CA PRO A 779 10.66 19.63 -25.88
C PRO A 779 11.48 18.93 -24.80
N SER A 780 12.24 19.67 -23.98
CA SER A 780 13.16 19.13 -22.96
C SER A 780 12.80 19.60 -21.54
N LEU A 781 12.89 18.68 -20.58
CA LEU A 781 12.68 18.95 -19.15
C LEU A 781 13.86 18.49 -18.30
N SER A 782 14.18 19.26 -17.25
CA SER A 782 15.03 18.81 -16.15
C SER A 782 14.23 18.80 -14.85
N VAL A 783 13.98 17.62 -14.32
CA VAL A 783 13.12 17.38 -13.16
C VAL A 783 13.97 16.94 -11.98
N VAL A 784 13.89 17.68 -10.88
CA VAL A 784 14.54 17.32 -9.62
C VAL A 784 13.49 17.14 -8.54
N VAL A 785 13.53 15.96 -7.91
CA VAL A 785 12.68 15.66 -6.76
C VAL A 785 13.52 15.54 -5.49
N THR A 786 13.14 16.27 -4.44
CA THR A 786 13.76 16.16 -3.10
C THR A 786 12.85 15.39 -2.14
N ALA A 787 13.42 14.87 -1.05
CA ALA A 787 12.65 14.10 -0.07
C ALA A 787 11.71 15.01 0.74
N SER A 788 10.49 14.53 1.00
CA SER A 788 9.54 15.16 1.91
C SER A 788 9.33 14.27 3.14
N ASN A 789 9.30 14.90 4.32
CA ASN A 789 8.97 14.25 5.59
C ASN A 789 7.47 14.37 5.94
N ARG A 790 6.65 14.88 5.02
CA ARG A 790 5.23 15.07 5.23
C ARG A 790 4.54 13.71 5.30
N SER A 791 3.71 13.54 6.33
CA SER A 791 2.94 12.32 6.56
C SER A 791 1.51 12.69 6.88
N GLU A 792 0.61 12.21 6.03
CA GLU A 792 -0.81 12.52 6.04
C GLU A 792 -1.63 11.23 6.09
N ILE A 793 -2.92 11.38 6.39
CA ILE A 793 -3.84 10.25 6.40
C ILE A 793 -4.20 9.96 4.95
N ASP A 794 -4.02 8.73 4.52
CA ASP A 794 -4.13 8.30 3.12
C ASP A 794 -5.38 7.45 2.86
N SER A 795 -6.34 7.45 3.80
CA SER A 795 -7.63 6.76 3.75
C SER A 795 -8.76 7.73 4.10
N ALA A 796 -9.76 7.83 3.22
CA ALA A 796 -10.92 8.69 3.42
C ALA A 796 -11.78 8.19 4.59
N ASP A 797 -12.06 6.88 4.64
CA ASP A 797 -12.78 6.23 5.74
C ASP A 797 -12.15 6.54 7.10
N ALA A 798 -10.82 6.54 7.16
CA ALA A 798 -10.13 6.78 8.41
C ALA A 798 -10.13 8.27 8.82
N ILE A 799 -10.17 9.20 7.85
CA ILE A 799 -10.43 10.62 8.11
C ILE A 799 -11.84 10.77 8.67
N LEU A 800 -12.85 10.22 7.99
CA LEU A 800 -14.26 10.33 8.37
C LEU A 800 -14.53 9.70 9.74
N TYR A 801 -13.99 8.51 10.01
CA TYR A 801 -14.09 7.85 11.31
C TYR A 801 -13.48 8.70 12.43
N GLY A 802 -12.26 9.22 12.22
CA GLY A 802 -11.60 10.07 13.21
C GLY A 802 -12.31 11.41 13.44
N LEU A 803 -12.93 12.00 12.41
CA LEU A 803 -13.77 13.19 12.52
C LEU A 803 -15.07 12.89 13.29
N SER A 804 -15.69 11.75 13.02
CA SER A 804 -16.91 11.29 13.70
C SER A 804 -16.65 11.08 15.19
N GLU A 805 -15.58 10.35 15.55
CA GLU A 805 -15.16 10.18 16.95
C GLU A 805 -14.86 11.53 17.63
N ALA A 806 -14.23 12.47 16.93
CA ALA A 806 -13.97 13.81 17.47
C ALA A 806 -15.28 14.59 17.73
N ALA A 807 -16.27 14.46 16.84
CA ALA A 807 -17.59 15.05 17.01
C ALA A 807 -18.36 14.43 18.19
N GLU A 808 -18.29 13.11 18.38
CA GLU A 808 -18.88 12.43 19.54
C GLU A 808 -18.28 12.95 20.85
N LEU A 809 -16.96 13.12 20.92
CA LEU A 809 -16.27 13.67 22.09
C LEU A 809 -16.69 15.11 22.41
N GLU A 810 -17.10 15.90 21.42
CA GLU A 810 -17.66 17.24 21.63
C GLU A 810 -19.18 17.25 21.80
N ARG A 811 -19.84 16.08 21.81
CA ARG A 811 -21.31 15.91 21.88
C ARG A 811 -22.04 16.58 20.71
N ARG A 812 -21.44 16.50 19.52
CA ARG A 812 -22.04 16.95 18.26
C ARG A 812 -22.63 15.77 17.49
N ALA A 813 -23.43 16.07 16.47
CA ALA A 813 -23.85 15.05 15.51
C ALA A 813 -22.60 14.44 14.85
N PRO A 814 -22.40 13.12 14.96
CA PRO A 814 -21.16 12.50 14.50
C PRO A 814 -21.19 12.14 13.01
N MET A 815 -22.37 12.22 12.37
CA MET A 815 -22.55 11.83 10.98
C MET A 815 -21.84 12.84 10.06
N PRO A 816 -20.84 12.40 9.26
CA PRO A 816 -20.22 13.27 8.27
C PRO A 816 -21.24 13.71 7.22
N THR A 817 -21.08 14.94 6.74
CA THR A 817 -21.85 15.47 5.61
C THR A 817 -21.33 14.89 4.28
N ASP A 818 -22.08 15.10 3.21
CA ASP A 818 -21.64 14.74 1.86
C ASP A 818 -20.36 15.50 1.45
N LEU A 819 -20.27 16.79 1.83
CA LEU A 819 -19.06 17.58 1.62
C LEU A 819 -17.87 17.00 2.41
N ASP A 820 -18.08 16.54 3.65
CA ASP A 820 -17.03 15.87 4.42
C ASP A 820 -16.50 14.62 3.68
N GLY A 821 -17.39 13.84 3.07
CA GLY A 821 -17.03 12.67 2.24
C GLY A 821 -16.14 13.06 1.06
N ILE A 822 -16.57 14.03 0.25
CA ILE A 822 -15.80 14.52 -0.90
C ILE A 822 -14.43 15.07 -0.47
N VAL A 823 -14.38 15.86 0.60
CA VAL A 823 -13.13 16.43 1.11
C VAL A 823 -12.18 15.34 1.62
N ALA A 824 -12.69 14.35 2.36
CA ALA A 824 -11.90 13.22 2.82
C ALA A 824 -11.32 12.42 1.65
N ASP A 825 -12.08 12.19 0.59
CA ASP A 825 -11.63 11.50 -0.62
C ASP A 825 -10.54 12.28 -1.36
N ILE A 826 -10.69 13.61 -1.47
CA ILE A 826 -9.69 14.49 -2.06
C ILE A 826 -8.40 14.46 -1.22
N GLU A 827 -8.49 14.74 0.09
CA GLU A 827 -7.33 14.81 0.98
C GLU A 827 -6.56 13.48 1.03
N ALA A 828 -7.28 12.36 1.14
CA ALA A 828 -6.68 11.03 1.17
C ALA A 828 -6.02 10.66 -0.17
N GLY A 829 -6.68 10.94 -1.31
CA GLY A 829 -6.10 10.72 -2.63
C GLY A 829 -4.83 11.53 -2.86
N ASP A 830 -4.87 12.81 -2.52
CA ASP A 830 -3.73 13.71 -2.59
C ASP A 830 -2.58 13.26 -1.68
N ALA A 831 -2.88 12.80 -0.47
CA ALA A 831 -1.89 12.25 0.46
C ALA A 831 -1.20 11.00 -0.11
N ARG A 832 -1.96 10.08 -0.74
CA ARG A 832 -1.40 8.90 -1.42
C ARG A 832 -0.44 9.30 -2.54
N HIS A 833 -0.83 10.27 -3.38
CA HIS A 833 0.02 10.72 -4.49
C HIS A 833 1.27 11.46 -4.02
N ARG A 834 1.18 12.26 -2.94
CA ARG A 834 2.35 12.92 -2.33
C ARG A 834 3.30 11.93 -1.66
N ALA A 835 2.79 10.86 -1.07
CA ALA A 835 3.61 9.85 -0.39
C ALA A 835 4.57 9.12 -1.36
N ASP A 836 4.18 8.97 -2.63
CA ASP A 836 4.99 8.35 -3.68
C ASP A 836 5.33 9.33 -4.83
N PHE A 837 5.58 10.60 -4.46
CA PHE A 837 5.68 11.71 -5.41
C PHE A 837 6.70 11.49 -6.53
N ALA A 838 7.91 11.02 -6.20
CA ALA A 838 9.00 10.87 -7.17
C ALA A 838 8.66 9.84 -8.27
N ALA A 839 8.21 8.65 -7.88
CA ALA A 839 7.83 7.61 -8.83
C ALA A 839 6.53 7.98 -9.56
N GLY A 840 5.57 8.60 -8.85
CA GLY A 840 4.35 9.11 -9.46
C GLY A 840 4.61 10.12 -10.57
N LEU A 841 5.49 11.09 -10.35
CA LEU A 841 5.85 12.09 -11.36
C LEU A 841 6.56 11.45 -12.56
N TRP A 842 7.47 10.49 -12.30
CA TRP A 842 8.12 9.71 -13.37
C TRP A 842 7.09 9.03 -14.28
N TRP A 843 6.17 8.26 -13.71
CA TRP A 843 5.18 7.51 -14.50
C TRP A 843 4.17 8.42 -15.21
N LEU A 844 3.85 9.59 -14.63
CA LEU A 844 3.01 10.59 -15.31
C LEU A 844 3.73 11.22 -16.51
N LEU A 845 5.04 11.47 -16.42
CA LEU A 845 5.84 11.93 -17.55
C LEU A 845 5.86 10.88 -18.66
N GLU A 846 6.07 9.60 -18.34
CA GLU A 846 5.99 8.51 -19.33
C GLU A 846 4.59 8.44 -19.97
N LEU A 847 3.52 8.53 -19.17
CA LEU A 847 2.14 8.53 -19.67
C LEU A 847 1.88 9.74 -20.60
N ALA A 848 2.49 10.89 -20.31
CA ALA A 848 2.39 12.09 -21.13
C ALA A 848 3.30 12.07 -22.39
N GLY A 849 3.95 10.93 -22.67
CA GLY A 849 4.77 10.70 -23.86
C GLY A 849 6.20 11.24 -23.77
N TRP A 850 6.74 11.43 -22.56
CA TRP A 850 8.13 11.81 -22.35
C TRP A 850 9.02 10.57 -22.24
N THR A 851 10.16 10.59 -22.91
CA THR A 851 11.26 9.65 -22.66
C THR A 851 12.02 10.13 -21.43
N VAL A 852 11.78 9.48 -20.28
CA VAL A 852 12.41 9.85 -19.00
C VAL A 852 13.73 9.11 -18.82
N ARG A 853 14.82 9.85 -18.55
CA ARG A 853 16.16 9.30 -18.28
C ARG A 853 16.67 9.79 -16.94
N LEU A 854 17.52 8.99 -16.29
CA LEU A 854 18.18 9.41 -15.06
C LEU A 854 19.19 10.52 -15.36
N MET A 855 19.16 11.56 -14.53
CA MET A 855 20.10 12.67 -14.57
C MET A 855 21.53 12.19 -14.26
N GLN A 856 22.47 12.62 -15.10
CA GLN A 856 23.89 12.35 -14.90
C GLN A 856 24.49 13.46 -14.05
N ILE A 857 24.78 13.16 -12.78
CA ILE A 857 25.30 14.15 -11.83
C ILE A 857 26.81 14.25 -12.02
N GLY A 858 27.30 15.39 -12.51
CA GLY A 858 28.73 15.72 -12.60
C GLY A 858 29.27 16.43 -11.35
N GLU A 859 30.57 16.76 -11.36
CA GLU A 859 31.16 17.67 -10.35
C GLU A 859 30.55 19.06 -10.51
N GLY A 860 29.67 19.44 -9.57
CA GLY A 860 28.90 20.67 -9.65
C GLY A 860 29.66 21.91 -9.16
N VAL A 861 29.45 23.03 -9.86
CA VAL A 861 29.93 24.37 -9.46
C VAL A 861 29.30 24.83 -8.14
N VAL A 862 28.08 24.35 -7.85
CA VAL A 862 27.31 24.71 -6.65
C VAL A 862 27.54 23.67 -5.55
N SER A 863 28.18 24.08 -4.45
CA SER A 863 28.42 23.21 -3.29
C SER A 863 27.28 23.27 -2.27
N ALA A 864 27.18 22.23 -1.44
CA ALA A 864 26.23 22.20 -0.31
C ALA A 864 26.48 23.33 0.69
N GLU A 865 27.74 23.77 0.84
CA GLU A 865 28.13 24.86 1.73
C GLU A 865 27.66 26.23 1.19
N SER A 866 27.88 26.49 -0.10
CA SER A 866 27.38 27.71 -0.75
C SER A 866 25.87 27.83 -0.64
N MET A 867 25.13 26.72 -0.85
CA MET A 867 23.68 26.71 -0.69
C MET A 867 23.21 26.91 0.76
N LYS A 868 23.99 26.45 1.75
CA LYS A 868 23.71 26.69 3.17
C LYS A 868 23.88 28.17 3.52
N LEU A 869 24.92 28.82 3.01
CA LEU A 869 25.15 30.26 3.19
C LEU A 869 24.02 31.08 2.55
N LEU A 870 23.65 30.78 1.30
CA LEU A 870 22.55 31.47 0.61
C LEU A 870 21.23 31.38 1.41
N ARG A 871 20.88 30.20 1.92
CA ARG A 871 19.68 30.04 2.77
C ARG A 871 19.76 30.86 4.06
N ALA A 872 20.93 30.89 4.70
CA ALA A 872 21.13 31.68 5.91
C ALA A 872 21.01 33.19 5.65
N ASP A 873 21.43 33.67 4.48
CA ASP A 873 21.28 35.07 4.09
C ASP A 873 19.82 35.40 3.74
N ILE A 874 19.11 34.54 3.02
CA ILE A 874 17.66 34.68 2.77
C ILE A 874 16.88 34.73 4.09
N ASP A 875 17.18 33.82 5.02
CA ASP A 875 16.53 33.77 6.32
C ASP A 875 16.84 35.04 7.13
N ARG A 876 18.08 35.55 7.07
CA ARG A 876 18.47 36.80 7.73
C ARG A 876 17.70 38.01 7.17
N GLU A 877 17.67 38.18 5.86
CA GLU A 877 16.91 39.26 5.20
C GLU A 877 15.43 39.22 5.57
N GLN A 878 14.82 38.03 5.61
CA GLN A 878 13.42 37.88 6.00
C GLN A 878 13.19 38.24 7.47
N ARG A 879 14.09 37.82 8.38
CA ARG A 879 14.02 38.18 9.80
C ARG A 879 14.18 39.68 9.99
N ASP A 880 15.17 40.30 9.35
CA ASP A 880 15.42 41.74 9.42
C ASP A 880 14.22 42.54 8.90
N SER A 881 13.62 42.11 7.78
CA SER A 881 12.39 42.71 7.23
C SER A 881 11.20 42.63 8.20
N LEU A 882 11.02 41.48 8.87
CA LEU A 882 9.97 41.32 9.89
C LEU A 882 10.22 42.16 11.15
N LEU A 883 11.48 42.28 11.58
CA LEU A 883 11.88 43.09 12.73
C LEU A 883 11.79 44.59 12.44
N ALA A 884 12.02 45.00 11.18
CA ALA A 884 11.87 46.39 10.73
C ALA A 884 10.42 46.77 10.37
N ALA A 885 9.54 45.79 10.11
CA ALA A 885 8.16 46.06 9.76
C ALA A 885 7.40 46.79 10.88
N ARG A 886 6.51 47.73 10.51
CA ARG A 886 5.69 48.47 11.48
C ARG A 886 4.73 47.57 12.24
N ASP A 887 4.44 47.92 13.48
CA ASP A 887 3.37 47.30 14.25
C ASP A 887 1.99 47.72 13.74
N LEU A 888 1.04 46.77 13.74
CA LEU A 888 -0.34 47.01 13.32
C LEU A 888 -1.29 46.73 14.47
N THR A 889 -2.31 47.57 14.62
CA THR A 889 -3.49 47.29 15.42
C THR A 889 -4.37 46.21 14.76
N ASP A 890 -5.26 45.58 15.53
CA ASP A 890 -6.23 44.61 15.00
C ASP A 890 -7.11 45.18 13.88
N PHE A 891 -7.48 46.46 14.00
CA PHE A 891 -8.29 47.17 13.00
C PHE A 891 -7.51 47.40 11.71
N GLU A 892 -6.28 47.91 11.79
CA GLU A 892 -5.42 48.12 10.62
C GLU A 892 -5.10 46.80 9.92
N ALA A 893 -4.83 45.73 10.67
CA ALA A 893 -4.58 44.41 10.12
C ALA A 893 -5.82 43.84 9.41
N ARG A 894 -7.04 44.10 9.89
CA ARG A 894 -8.29 43.73 9.18
C ARG A 894 -8.44 44.52 7.88
N ARG A 895 -8.33 45.85 7.95
CA ARG A 895 -8.45 46.73 6.78
C ARG A 895 -7.40 46.44 5.71
N LEU A 896 -6.17 46.09 6.10
CA LEU A 896 -5.13 45.67 5.16
C LEU A 896 -5.49 44.35 4.46
N ARG A 897 -6.03 43.35 5.18
CA ARG A 897 -6.44 42.06 4.57
C ARG A 897 -7.57 42.21 3.54
N GLU A 898 -8.37 43.26 3.63
CA GLU A 898 -9.46 43.55 2.68
C GLU A 898 -8.98 44.22 1.39
N ARG A 899 -7.71 44.66 1.33
CA ARG A 899 -7.16 45.27 0.12
C ARG A 899 -6.91 44.21 -0.96
N PRO A 900 -7.20 44.54 -2.23
CA PRO A 900 -6.97 43.62 -3.34
C PRO A 900 -5.47 43.37 -3.62
N ALA A 901 -4.58 44.28 -3.23
CA ALA A 901 -3.13 44.15 -3.37
C ALA A 901 -2.39 44.76 -2.17
N LEU A 902 -1.31 44.09 -1.75
CA LEU A 902 -0.46 44.44 -0.60
C LEU A 902 1.00 44.57 -1.04
N SER A 903 1.69 45.62 -0.60
CA SER A 903 3.14 45.75 -0.79
C SER A 903 3.92 44.78 0.12
N GLU A 904 5.20 44.55 -0.17
CA GLU A 904 6.06 43.68 0.65
C GLU A 904 6.15 44.15 2.11
N ALA A 905 6.27 45.47 2.33
CA ALA A 905 6.27 46.05 3.67
C ALA A 905 4.93 45.84 4.41
N GLU A 906 3.80 45.91 3.70
CA GLU A 906 2.47 45.65 4.28
C GLU A 906 2.29 44.17 4.63
N GLN A 907 2.84 43.26 3.83
CA GLN A 907 2.83 41.82 4.10
C GLN A 907 3.70 41.46 5.30
N ALA A 908 4.91 42.03 5.36
CA ALA A 908 5.80 41.88 6.52
C ALA A 908 5.11 42.40 7.79
N ALA A 909 4.42 43.55 7.73
CA ALA A 909 3.65 44.09 8.86
C ALA A 909 2.48 43.17 9.26
N LEU A 910 1.75 42.60 8.30
CA LEU A 910 0.67 41.63 8.59
C LEU A 910 1.20 40.33 9.22
N LEU A 911 2.34 39.83 8.74
CA LEU A 911 2.99 38.65 9.30
C LEU A 911 3.55 38.93 10.70
N ARG A 912 4.20 40.07 10.91
CA ARG A 912 4.64 40.55 12.23
C ARG A 912 3.47 40.63 13.21
N HIS A 913 2.37 41.28 12.82
CA HIS A 913 1.16 41.34 13.64
C HIS A 913 0.60 39.95 13.98
N ARG A 914 0.61 39.02 13.01
CA ARG A 914 0.23 37.62 13.25
C ARG A 914 1.16 36.94 14.26
N ILE A 915 2.48 37.10 14.14
CA ILE A 915 3.47 36.52 15.06
C ILE A 915 3.24 37.07 16.47
N ALA A 916 3.12 38.39 16.62
CA ALA A 916 2.86 39.03 17.90
C ALA A 916 1.56 38.50 18.55
N ARG A 917 0.49 38.33 17.76
CA ARG A 917 -0.76 37.71 18.24
C ARG A 917 -0.58 36.24 18.59
N ASP A 918 0.14 35.47 17.78
CA ASP A 918 0.36 34.05 18.00
C ASP A 918 1.20 33.79 19.27
N LEU A 919 2.14 34.68 19.58
CA LEU A 919 3.02 34.57 20.73
C LEU A 919 2.50 35.27 21.99
N GLY A 920 1.44 36.08 21.87
CA GLY A 920 0.90 36.89 22.96
C GLY A 920 1.78 38.06 23.38
N LEU A 921 2.57 38.64 22.47
CA LEU A 921 3.56 39.67 22.79
C LEU A 921 2.93 41.04 23.10
N THR A 922 3.27 41.59 24.27
CA THR A 922 3.05 42.99 24.65
C THR A 922 4.20 43.90 24.23
N ASP A 923 5.41 43.37 24.20
CA ASP A 923 6.63 44.08 23.85
C ASP A 923 6.93 43.98 22.35
N PRO A 924 7.81 44.85 21.81
CA PRO A 924 8.24 44.76 20.42
C PRO A 924 8.84 43.38 20.08
N LEU A 925 8.53 42.90 18.88
CA LEU A 925 9.02 41.62 18.39
C LEU A 925 10.56 41.60 18.34
N CYS A 926 11.18 40.56 18.93
CA CYS A 926 12.62 40.35 18.86
C CYS A 926 13.00 39.06 18.13
N ASP A 927 14.29 38.87 17.89
CA ASP A 927 14.81 37.71 17.15
C ASP A 927 14.50 36.36 17.85
N ALA A 928 14.62 36.31 19.18
CA ALA A 928 14.30 35.11 19.97
C ALA A 928 12.82 34.70 19.88
N ASP A 929 11.92 35.64 19.63
CA ASP A 929 10.49 35.36 19.44
C ASP A 929 10.23 34.68 18.10
N LEU A 930 11.00 34.99 17.06
CA LEU A 930 10.91 34.31 15.76
C LEU A 930 11.28 32.83 15.88
N ASP A 931 12.31 32.52 16.68
CA ASP A 931 12.70 31.13 17.00
C ASP A 931 11.63 30.41 17.80
N ALA A 932 10.97 31.10 18.74
CA ALA A 932 9.86 30.54 19.50
C ALA A 932 8.62 30.29 18.63
N TRP A 933 8.33 31.19 17.66
CA TRP A 933 7.21 31.04 16.74
C TRP A 933 7.42 29.84 15.79
N ASP A 934 8.66 29.62 15.34
CA ASP A 934 9.08 28.46 14.55
C ASP A 934 8.19 28.20 13.32
N SER A 935 7.97 29.24 12.50
CA SER A 935 7.05 29.19 11.35
C SER A 935 5.62 28.75 11.73
N GLY A 936 5.18 29.10 12.95
CA GLY A 936 3.89 28.73 13.53
C GLY A 936 3.81 27.33 14.15
N ARG A 937 4.92 26.58 14.21
CA ARG A 937 4.97 25.26 14.88
C ARG A 937 4.94 25.39 16.40
N GLY A 938 5.61 26.40 16.96
CA GLY A 938 5.63 26.68 18.41
C GLY A 938 4.22 26.87 18.98
N PRO A 939 3.44 27.84 18.48
CA PRO A 939 2.06 28.04 18.89
C PRO A 939 1.17 26.79 18.87
N ARG A 940 1.29 25.94 17.83
CA ARG A 940 0.56 24.67 17.72
C ARG A 940 1.02 23.63 18.74
N ALA A 941 2.30 23.66 19.13
CA ALA A 941 2.84 22.81 20.18
C ALA A 941 2.31 23.23 21.55
N TRP A 942 2.24 24.55 21.81
CA TRP A 942 1.71 25.10 23.06
C TRP A 942 0.20 24.91 23.21
N ASP A 943 -0.56 24.96 22.11
CA ASP A 943 -1.98 24.61 22.11
C ASP A 943 -2.19 23.14 22.50
N ARG A 944 -1.30 22.25 22.05
CA ARG A 944 -1.30 20.83 22.44
C ARG A 944 -0.87 20.63 23.89
N PHE A 945 0.17 21.32 24.33
CA PHE A 945 0.60 21.34 25.72
C PHE A 945 -0.51 21.83 26.66
N THR A 946 -1.17 22.94 26.32
CA THR A 946 -2.30 23.50 27.08
C THR A 946 -3.42 22.48 27.20
N ALA A 947 -3.78 21.82 26.10
CA ALA A 947 -4.81 20.78 26.10
C ALA A 947 -4.44 19.58 26.98
N ALA A 948 -3.16 19.16 26.96
CA ALA A 948 -2.67 18.01 27.72
C ALA A 948 -2.46 18.29 29.23
N ALA A 949 -1.87 19.44 29.57
CA ALA A 949 -1.44 19.77 30.93
C ALA A 949 -2.49 20.56 31.72
N VAL A 950 -3.16 21.53 31.09
CA VAL A 950 -4.14 22.42 31.74
C VAL A 950 -5.57 21.91 31.56
N GLY A 951 -5.84 21.29 30.41
CA GLY A 951 -7.18 20.79 30.09
C GLY A 951 -8.16 21.89 29.69
N THR A 952 -7.65 22.97 29.10
CA THR A 952 -8.44 24.05 28.50
C THR A 952 -8.39 23.95 26.97
N ALA A 953 -9.46 24.43 26.34
CA ALA A 953 -9.58 24.53 24.89
C ALA A 953 -10.03 25.94 24.50
N GLU A 954 -9.79 26.37 23.26
CA GLU A 954 -10.43 27.59 22.74
C GLU A 954 -11.95 27.48 22.84
N ALA A 955 -12.61 28.55 23.30
CA ALA A 955 -14.06 28.65 23.28
C ALA A 955 -14.57 28.44 21.85
N ALA A 956 -15.61 27.62 21.69
CA ALA A 956 -16.13 27.26 20.38
C ALA A 956 -16.78 28.47 19.70
N SER A 957 -16.16 28.98 18.65
CA SER A 957 -16.73 29.99 17.75
C SER A 957 -16.89 29.39 16.35
N ASP A 958 -17.69 28.33 16.21
CA ASP A 958 -17.80 27.59 14.95
C ASP A 958 -18.66 28.30 13.90
N GLY A 959 -19.23 29.47 14.23
CA GLY A 959 -19.97 30.31 13.28
C GLY A 959 -21.15 29.59 12.62
N GLY A 960 -21.72 28.55 13.26
CA GLY A 960 -22.81 27.75 12.71
C GLY A 960 -22.40 26.70 11.65
N VAL A 961 -21.10 26.40 11.50
CA VAL A 961 -20.63 25.39 10.55
C VAL A 961 -20.96 23.97 11.04
N THR A 962 -21.57 23.16 10.17
CA THR A 962 -21.93 21.76 10.44
C THR A 962 -20.90 20.76 9.90
N ASP A 963 -20.14 21.12 8.87
CA ASP A 963 -19.15 20.23 8.24
C ASP A 963 -18.01 19.90 9.20
N LEU A 964 -17.80 18.61 9.47
CA LEU A 964 -16.85 18.15 10.47
C LEU A 964 -15.41 18.56 10.13
N HIS A 965 -15.00 18.50 8.85
CA HIS A 965 -13.63 18.84 8.43
C HIS A 965 -13.23 20.32 8.66
N ARG A 966 -14.21 21.20 8.91
CA ARG A 966 -14.00 22.62 9.22
C ARG A 966 -13.91 22.90 10.72
N LEU A 967 -14.41 22.00 11.56
CA LEU A 967 -14.36 22.13 13.01
C LEU A 967 -12.93 21.97 13.56
N ARG A 968 -12.62 22.69 14.64
CA ARG A 968 -11.28 22.67 15.26
C ARG A 968 -11.08 21.55 16.29
N PHE A 969 -12.18 21.00 16.80
CA PHE A 969 -12.23 19.94 17.81
C PHE A 969 -11.35 20.19 19.05
N GLY A 970 -11.43 21.39 19.62
CA GLY A 970 -10.63 21.81 20.77
C GLY A 970 -10.91 20.98 22.03
N ARG A 971 -12.19 20.72 22.34
CA ARG A 971 -12.59 19.92 23.52
C ARG A 971 -12.23 18.46 23.33
N ALA A 972 -12.47 17.90 22.14
CA ALA A 972 -12.07 16.53 21.84
C ALA A 972 -10.56 16.32 21.97
N ARG A 973 -9.74 17.32 21.62
CA ARG A 973 -8.28 17.29 21.84
C ARG A 973 -7.91 17.13 23.31
N VAL A 974 -8.57 17.86 24.20
CA VAL A 974 -8.36 17.75 25.66
C VAL A 974 -8.74 16.35 26.15
N LEU A 975 -9.91 15.86 25.75
CA LEU A 975 -10.40 14.53 26.15
C LEU A 975 -9.47 13.41 25.65
N ALA A 976 -9.00 13.50 24.40
CA ALA A 976 -8.07 12.55 23.83
C ALA A 976 -6.73 12.54 24.57
N TYR A 977 -6.19 13.70 24.99
CA TYR A 977 -4.98 13.74 25.80
C TYR A 977 -5.18 13.17 27.20
N ARG A 978 -6.36 13.38 27.82
CA ARG A 978 -6.69 12.78 29.12
C ARG A 978 -6.73 11.27 29.06
N GLU A 979 -7.38 10.70 28.03
CA GLU A 979 -7.38 9.25 27.79
C GLU A 979 -5.95 8.74 27.52
N LEU A 980 -5.18 9.47 26.71
CA LEU A 980 -3.81 9.09 26.38
C LEU A 980 -2.90 9.04 27.61
N PHE A 981 -2.98 10.04 28.48
CA PHE A 981 -2.19 10.16 29.71
C PHE A 981 -2.92 9.67 30.97
N ASP A 982 -3.97 8.87 30.84
CA ASP A 982 -4.71 8.37 32.00
C ASP A 982 -3.78 7.57 32.95
N GLY A 983 -3.80 7.91 34.25
CA GLY A 983 -2.87 7.37 35.24
C GLY A 983 -1.40 7.81 35.11
N LEU A 984 -1.06 8.71 34.17
CA LEU A 984 0.29 9.25 33.94
C LEU A 984 0.33 10.75 34.27
N LYS A 985 1.07 11.14 35.30
CA LYS A 985 1.20 12.55 35.68
C LYS A 985 2.36 13.22 34.94
N LEU A 986 2.04 14.13 34.02
CA LEU A 986 3.03 14.98 33.35
C LEU A 986 3.63 15.99 34.35
N ALA A 987 4.81 15.70 34.87
CA ALA A 987 5.53 16.52 35.84
C ALA A 987 7.06 16.45 35.61
N PRO A 988 7.86 17.38 36.15
CA PRO A 988 9.32 17.28 36.11
C PRO A 988 9.79 15.93 36.66
N GLY A 989 10.74 15.29 35.97
CA GLY A 989 11.23 13.96 36.34
C GLY A 989 10.40 12.80 35.81
N PHE A 990 9.34 13.04 35.01
CA PHE A 990 8.58 11.98 34.34
C PHE A 990 9.50 11.14 33.45
N ARG A 991 9.56 9.82 33.69
CA ARG A 991 10.45 8.90 32.97
C ARG A 991 9.69 8.06 31.95
N VAL A 992 10.11 8.13 30.69
CA VAL A 992 9.67 7.25 29.61
C VAL A 992 10.52 5.98 29.64
N THR A 993 9.99 4.94 30.30
CA THR A 993 10.55 3.58 30.31
C THR A 993 9.96 2.73 29.18
N PHE A 994 10.38 1.47 29.07
CA PHE A 994 9.80 0.52 28.12
C PHE A 994 8.31 0.27 28.39
N GLU A 995 7.92 0.12 29.65
CA GLU A 995 6.53 -0.11 30.09
C GLU A 995 5.64 1.10 29.79
N VAL A 996 6.11 2.31 30.13
CA VAL A 996 5.41 3.56 29.80
C VAL A 996 5.28 3.71 28.29
N SER A 997 6.33 3.35 27.53
CA SER A 997 6.28 3.37 26.08
C SER A 997 5.24 2.39 25.55
N ALA A 998 5.21 1.15 26.03
CA ALA A 998 4.24 0.14 25.62
C ALA A 998 2.79 0.57 25.92
N ALA A 999 2.54 1.14 27.11
CA ALA A 999 1.22 1.63 27.50
C ALA A 999 0.75 2.79 26.61
N LEU A 1000 1.59 3.81 26.41
CA LEU A 1000 1.28 4.94 25.54
C LEU A 1000 1.07 4.48 24.10
N LEU A 1001 1.94 3.63 23.57
CA LEU A 1001 1.83 3.09 22.21
C LEU A 1001 0.54 2.30 22.01
N GLY A 1002 0.14 1.48 23.00
CA GLY A 1002 -1.12 0.75 22.96
C GLY A 1002 -2.31 1.70 22.85
N ARG A 1003 -2.37 2.74 23.69
CA ARG A 1003 -3.44 3.76 23.64
C ARG A 1003 -3.43 4.55 22.32
N MET A 1004 -2.24 4.94 21.86
CA MET A 1004 -2.07 5.63 20.58
C MET A 1004 -2.57 4.79 19.40
N TYR A 1005 -2.31 3.49 19.42
CA TYR A 1005 -2.70 2.58 18.34
C TYR A 1005 -4.21 2.29 18.34
N THR A 1006 -4.81 2.15 19.53
CA THR A 1006 -6.25 1.94 19.69
C THR A 1006 -7.07 3.09 19.10
N ARG A 1007 -6.69 4.35 19.36
CA ARG A 1007 -7.39 5.56 18.90
C ARG A 1007 -6.67 6.27 17.74
N ARG A 1008 -5.91 5.53 16.92
CA ARG A 1008 -4.97 6.13 15.94
C ARG A 1008 -5.64 7.05 14.91
N GLN A 1009 -6.88 6.78 14.50
CA GLN A 1009 -7.65 7.61 13.58
C GLN A 1009 -7.99 8.97 14.21
N LEU A 1010 -8.70 8.95 15.35
CA LEU A 1010 -9.00 10.13 16.16
C LEU A 1010 -7.75 10.97 16.45
N LEU A 1011 -6.70 10.33 16.98
CA LEU A 1011 -5.47 11.04 17.37
C LEU A 1011 -4.75 11.65 16.16
N SER A 1012 -4.85 11.06 14.98
CA SER A 1012 -4.24 11.60 13.76
C SER A 1012 -5.03 12.79 13.21
N VAL A 1013 -6.36 12.72 13.20
CA VAL A 1013 -7.26 13.82 12.80
C VAL A 1013 -7.08 15.02 13.73
N LEU A 1014 -7.00 14.79 15.04
CA LEU A 1014 -6.70 15.81 16.05
C LEU A 1014 -5.23 16.29 16.03
N ARG A 1015 -4.39 15.71 15.15
CA ARG A 1015 -2.96 16.01 14.97
C ARG A 1015 -2.10 15.73 16.22
N LEU A 1016 -2.53 14.87 17.14
CA LEU A 1016 -1.73 14.40 18.28
C LEU A 1016 -0.62 13.46 17.80
N VAL A 1017 -0.93 12.59 16.84
CA VAL A 1017 0.05 11.70 16.20
C VAL A 1017 0.18 11.99 14.69
N PRO A 1018 1.28 11.59 14.03
CA PRO A 1018 1.43 11.71 12.58
C PRO A 1018 0.42 10.86 11.79
N GLY A 1019 0.05 11.28 10.57
CA GLY A 1019 -0.93 10.56 9.73
C GLY A 1019 -0.54 9.12 9.36
N LYS A 1020 0.77 8.81 9.28
CA LYS A 1020 1.27 7.44 9.03
C LYS A 1020 0.77 6.39 10.03
N TRP A 1021 0.32 6.81 11.21
CA TRP A 1021 -0.22 5.90 12.21
C TRP A 1021 -1.51 5.23 11.77
N VAL A 1022 -2.26 5.85 10.86
CA VAL A 1022 -3.56 5.37 10.41
C VAL A 1022 -3.44 4.25 9.37
N GLY A 1023 -2.40 4.30 8.53
CA GLY A 1023 -2.28 3.39 7.39
C GLY A 1023 -2.11 1.94 7.80
N ASP A 1024 -2.73 1.02 7.05
CA ASP A 1024 -2.67 -0.44 7.28
C ASP A 1024 -1.24 -1.01 7.26
N ARG A 1025 -0.30 -0.26 6.67
CA ARG A 1025 1.13 -0.61 6.60
C ARG A 1025 1.88 -0.29 7.89
N PHE A 1026 1.28 0.45 8.81
CA PHE A 1026 1.90 0.82 10.08
C PHE A 1026 1.57 -0.24 11.14
N SER A 1027 2.55 -1.11 11.39
CA SER A 1027 2.52 -2.02 12.53
C SER A 1027 2.92 -1.30 13.81
N LEU A 1028 2.47 -1.82 14.96
CA LEU A 1028 2.88 -1.31 16.26
C LEU A 1028 4.42 -1.34 16.35
N PRO A 1029 5.08 -0.17 16.51
CA PRO A 1029 6.54 -0.11 16.51
C PRO A 1029 7.09 -0.89 17.71
N ARG A 1030 8.26 -1.51 17.52
CA ARG A 1030 8.97 -2.28 18.57
C ARG A 1030 10.36 -1.70 18.83
N GLY A 1031 10.93 -2.02 19.99
CA GLY A 1031 12.30 -1.63 20.37
C GLY A 1031 12.54 -0.12 20.27
N ARG A 1032 13.59 0.29 19.55
CA ARG A 1032 13.98 1.71 19.43
C ARG A 1032 12.93 2.57 18.72
N ALA A 1033 12.19 2.01 17.76
CA ALA A 1033 11.14 2.74 17.04
C ALA A 1033 9.95 3.08 17.95
N ALA A 1034 9.64 2.18 18.90
CA ALA A 1034 8.63 2.42 19.94
C ALA A 1034 8.99 3.64 20.79
N THR A 1035 10.22 3.71 21.28
CA THR A 1035 10.67 4.86 22.07
C THR A 1035 10.68 6.16 21.25
N GLN A 1036 11.08 6.11 19.98
CA GLN A 1036 11.06 7.29 19.11
C GLN A 1036 9.64 7.81 18.88
N ALA A 1037 8.66 6.92 18.71
CA ALA A 1037 7.25 7.29 18.59
C ALA A 1037 6.72 8.06 19.81
N VAL A 1038 7.17 7.70 21.02
CA VAL A 1038 6.84 8.43 22.25
C VAL A 1038 7.59 9.76 22.32
N ILE A 1039 8.86 9.81 21.94
CA ILE A 1039 9.61 11.08 21.85
C ILE A 1039 8.91 12.05 20.91
N ASP A 1040 8.45 11.58 19.73
CA ASP A 1040 7.71 12.37 18.76
C ASP A 1040 6.39 12.93 19.34
N LEU A 1041 5.71 12.19 20.24
CA LEU A 1041 4.51 12.66 20.94
C LEU A 1041 4.82 13.84 21.88
N PHE A 1042 5.93 13.76 22.63
CA PHE A 1042 6.37 14.85 23.52
C PHE A 1042 6.85 16.07 22.73
N ASP A 1043 7.63 15.85 21.66
CA ASP A 1043 8.09 16.92 20.76
C ASP A 1043 6.92 17.70 20.15
N ARG A 1044 5.80 17.03 19.84
CA ARG A 1044 4.57 17.68 19.35
C ARG A 1044 3.88 18.59 20.36
N MET A 1045 4.13 18.38 21.66
CA MET A 1045 3.70 19.27 22.74
C MET A 1045 4.76 20.34 23.05
N GLY A 1046 5.89 20.37 22.34
CA GLY A 1046 7.01 21.27 22.63
C GLY A 1046 7.90 20.80 23.77
N LEU A 1047 7.67 19.59 24.29
CA LEU A 1047 8.41 19.03 25.42
C LEU A 1047 9.61 18.22 24.91
N LYS A 1048 10.79 18.56 25.42
CA LYS A 1048 12.05 17.87 25.12
C LYS A 1048 12.39 16.88 26.23
N LEU A 1049 12.65 15.64 25.81
CA LEU A 1049 13.10 14.58 26.68
C LEU A 1049 14.62 14.45 26.63
N LYS A 1050 15.26 14.28 27.79
CA LYS A 1050 16.72 14.09 27.90
C LYS A 1050 17.03 12.63 28.20
N ARG A 1051 17.97 12.04 27.45
CA ARG A 1051 18.42 10.66 27.68
C ARG A 1051 19.20 10.56 29.00
N ARG A 1052 18.89 9.55 29.81
CA ARG A 1052 19.57 9.21 31.07
C ARG A 1052 19.99 7.74 31.09
N GLU A 1053 20.99 7.43 31.90
CA GLU A 1053 21.50 6.07 32.12
C GLU A 1053 21.81 5.89 33.62
N GLY A 1054 21.47 4.73 34.19
CA GLY A 1054 21.72 4.42 35.60
C GLY A 1054 21.44 2.95 35.96
N THR A 1055 21.79 2.54 37.17
CA THR A 1055 21.73 1.15 37.69
C THR A 1055 20.44 0.81 38.45
N ALA A 1056 19.43 1.68 38.41
CA ALA A 1056 18.19 1.49 39.15
C ALA A 1056 17.26 0.46 38.48
N THR A 1057 16.85 -0.55 39.24
CA THR A 1057 15.80 -1.51 38.87
C THR A 1057 14.46 -1.03 39.44
N PRO A 1058 13.35 -0.94 38.66
CA PRO A 1058 12.04 -0.62 39.20
C PRO A 1058 11.54 -1.78 40.08
N THR A 1059 11.11 -1.53 41.31
CA THR A 1059 10.37 -2.49 42.13
C THR A 1059 9.00 -1.94 42.51
N SER A 1060 8.00 -2.80 42.31
CA SER A 1060 6.63 -2.78 42.86
C SER A 1060 5.64 -1.71 42.37
N ALA A 1061 4.38 -2.16 42.34
CA ALA A 1061 3.25 -1.64 41.58
C ALA A 1061 2.49 -0.47 42.23
N GLU A 1062 3.06 0.21 43.24
CA GLU A 1062 2.35 1.23 44.02
C GLU A 1062 2.68 2.69 43.64
N ASN A 1063 3.63 2.93 42.73
CA ASN A 1063 3.89 4.27 42.21
C ASN A 1063 3.24 4.46 40.83
N ALA A 1064 2.64 5.63 40.59
CA ALA A 1064 2.09 6.00 39.29
C ALA A 1064 3.12 5.75 38.19
N LEU A 1065 2.71 5.07 37.11
CA LEU A 1065 3.55 4.80 35.94
C LEU A 1065 4.28 6.09 35.51
N GLY A 1066 5.62 6.05 35.48
CA GLY A 1066 6.48 7.19 35.14
C GLY A 1066 7.31 7.77 36.30
N CYS A 1067 7.11 7.32 37.55
CA CYS A 1067 7.92 7.69 38.72
C CYS A 1067 8.48 6.43 39.42
N ILE A 1068 9.76 6.43 39.82
CA ILE A 1068 10.39 5.35 40.64
C ILE A 1068 10.98 5.99 41.90
N GLY A 1069 10.67 5.43 43.08
CA GLY A 1069 11.28 5.77 44.36
C GLY A 1069 12.75 5.32 44.49
N THR A 1070 13.47 5.77 45.51
CA THR A 1070 14.90 5.47 45.67
C THR A 1070 15.20 4.02 46.07
N CYS A 1071 16.29 3.52 45.47
CA CYS A 1071 17.20 2.39 45.78
C CYS A 1071 16.85 0.92 45.49
N GLY A 1072 17.90 0.21 45.04
CA GLY A 1072 18.03 -1.24 44.81
C GLY A 1072 19.14 -1.55 43.80
N GLY A 1073 20.37 -1.82 44.27
CA GLY A 1073 21.57 -1.97 43.44
C GLY A 1073 21.57 -3.23 42.56
N GLY A 1074 21.17 -3.08 41.29
CA GLY A 1074 21.35 -4.09 40.24
C GLY A 1074 22.52 -3.75 39.32
N SER A 1075 23.21 -4.79 38.81
CA SER A 1075 24.37 -4.65 37.90
C SER A 1075 24.01 -4.27 36.46
N ALA A 1076 22.72 -4.25 36.10
CA ALA A 1076 22.25 -3.92 34.75
C ALA A 1076 22.06 -2.41 34.56
N ARG A 1077 22.77 -1.81 33.57
CA ARG A 1077 22.58 -0.41 33.18
C ARG A 1077 21.26 -0.26 32.41
N ASN A 1078 20.30 0.45 32.98
CA ASN A 1078 19.04 0.82 32.33
C ASN A 1078 19.15 2.21 31.68
N ARG A 1079 18.51 2.37 30.52
CA ARG A 1079 18.43 3.64 29.78
C ARG A 1079 16.98 4.09 29.68
N TRP A 1080 16.72 5.36 29.98
CA TRP A 1080 15.38 5.96 29.87
C TRP A 1080 15.48 7.40 29.36
N TYR A 1081 14.33 7.95 28.99
CA TYR A 1081 14.19 9.36 28.64
C TYR A 1081 13.42 10.08 29.74
N GLU A 1082 13.89 11.25 30.15
CA GLU A 1082 13.33 12.01 31.26
C GLU A 1082 12.82 13.38 30.79
N LEU A 1083 11.63 13.77 31.24
CA LEU A 1083 11.10 15.12 31.07
C LEU A 1083 11.78 16.06 32.06
N THR A 1084 12.51 17.04 31.54
CA THR A 1084 13.27 18.00 32.36
C THR A 1084 12.38 19.12 32.90
N ALA A 1085 12.72 19.62 34.09
CA ALA A 1085 12.05 20.79 34.69
C ALA A 1085 12.12 22.02 33.77
N ASP A 1086 13.29 22.27 33.16
CA ASP A 1086 13.52 23.39 32.25
C ASP A 1086 12.59 23.33 31.02
N SER A 1087 12.50 22.16 30.38
CA SER A 1087 11.65 22.02 29.19
C SER A 1087 10.17 22.20 29.52
N LEU A 1088 9.72 21.69 30.67
CA LEU A 1088 8.33 21.84 31.09
C LEU A 1088 8.02 23.30 31.43
N SER A 1089 8.87 23.94 32.23
CA SER A 1089 8.68 25.32 32.69
C SER A 1089 8.70 26.31 31.54
N ARG A 1090 9.67 26.18 30.61
CA ARG A 1090 9.76 27.02 29.40
C ARG A 1090 8.52 26.88 28.53
N THR A 1091 8.03 25.65 28.33
CA THR A 1091 6.83 25.42 27.50
C THR A 1091 5.58 25.96 28.18
N ALA A 1092 5.47 25.82 29.50
CA ALA A 1092 4.36 26.35 30.29
C ALA A 1092 4.31 27.88 30.27
N GLU A 1093 5.46 28.54 30.38
CA GLU A 1093 5.58 30.00 30.28
C GLU A 1093 5.11 30.52 28.91
N LEU A 1094 5.63 29.93 27.82
CA LEU A 1094 5.25 30.32 26.46
C LEU A 1094 3.76 30.05 26.17
N ALA A 1095 3.23 28.93 26.67
CA ALA A 1095 1.81 28.62 26.57
C ALA A 1095 0.95 29.62 27.36
N ALA A 1096 1.34 29.96 28.59
CA ALA A 1096 0.63 30.95 29.42
C ALA A 1096 0.63 32.34 28.76
N ARG A 1097 1.77 32.78 28.23
CA ARG A 1097 1.91 34.04 27.49
C ARG A 1097 0.95 34.10 26.30
N ARG A 1098 0.93 33.07 25.45
CA ARG A 1098 -0.02 32.96 24.33
C ARG A 1098 -1.48 32.94 24.78
N ASN A 1099 -1.78 32.23 25.87
CA ASN A 1099 -3.15 32.06 26.37
C ASN A 1099 -3.72 33.32 27.04
N SER A 1100 -2.87 34.23 27.53
CA SER A 1100 -3.29 35.49 28.17
C SER A 1100 -4.22 36.37 27.31
N ARG A 1101 -4.18 36.22 25.98
CA ARG A 1101 -4.98 37.00 25.01
C ARG A 1101 -6.13 36.21 24.37
N ARG A 1102 -6.45 35.01 24.88
CA ARG A 1102 -7.45 34.11 24.29
C ARG A 1102 -8.56 33.82 25.28
N VAL A 1103 -9.77 33.66 24.76
CA VAL A 1103 -10.90 33.13 25.53
C VAL A 1103 -10.82 31.62 25.48
N LEU A 1104 -10.55 31.01 26.64
CA LEU A 1104 -10.39 29.57 26.79
C LEU A 1104 -11.44 29.02 27.76
N ASP A 1105 -12.05 27.91 27.37
CA ASP A 1105 -12.96 27.14 28.22
C ASP A 1105 -12.19 26.04 28.94
N VAL A 1106 -12.39 25.93 30.24
CA VAL A 1106 -11.99 24.74 30.99
C VAL A 1106 -12.88 23.59 30.55
N VAL A 1107 -12.28 22.51 30.05
CA VAL A 1107 -13.02 21.28 29.77
C VAL A 1107 -13.21 20.57 31.11
N PRO A 1108 -14.44 20.39 31.62
CA PRO A 1108 -14.65 19.77 32.92
C PRO A 1108 -14.04 18.36 32.97
N ARG A 1109 -13.45 17.96 34.10
CA ARG A 1109 -13.12 16.56 34.34
C ARG A 1109 -14.40 15.86 34.79
N GLU A 1110 -15.06 15.17 33.87
CA GLU A 1110 -16.18 14.30 34.25
C GLU A 1110 -15.63 13.05 34.91
N SER A 1111 -15.92 12.88 36.19
CA SER A 1111 -15.60 11.65 36.91
C SER A 1111 -16.39 10.45 36.36
N ALA A 1112 -16.01 9.23 36.72
CA ALA A 1112 -16.81 8.04 36.38
C ALA A 1112 -18.22 8.16 36.99
N ASP A 1113 -18.30 8.68 38.22
CA ASP A 1113 -19.51 9.12 38.91
C ASP A 1113 -20.38 10.06 38.05
N ASP A 1114 -19.80 11.17 37.57
CA ASP A 1114 -20.54 12.17 36.79
C ASP A 1114 -21.10 11.58 35.49
N ARG A 1115 -20.32 10.74 34.80
CA ARG A 1115 -20.76 10.08 33.56
C ARG A 1115 -21.91 9.11 33.81
N TYR A 1116 -21.81 8.30 34.87
CA TYR A 1116 -22.88 7.38 35.28
C TYR A 1116 -24.18 8.14 35.52
N TRP A 1117 -24.13 9.23 36.29
CA TRP A 1117 -25.30 10.04 36.62
C TRP A 1117 -25.80 10.92 35.48
N HIS A 1118 -24.93 11.32 34.53
CA HIS A 1118 -25.36 11.99 33.31
C HIS A 1118 -26.21 11.09 32.42
N VAL A 1119 -25.83 9.81 32.25
CA VAL A 1119 -26.61 8.84 31.47
C VAL A 1119 -27.99 8.64 32.09
N VAL A 1120 -28.06 8.50 33.42
CA VAL A 1120 -29.32 8.33 34.14
C VAL A 1120 -30.23 9.56 33.94
N ARG A 1121 -29.71 10.78 34.11
CA ARG A 1121 -30.50 12.01 33.87
C ARG A 1121 -30.97 12.13 32.42
N ARG A 1122 -30.11 11.75 31.46
CA ARG A 1122 -30.47 11.76 30.04
C ARG A 1122 -31.59 10.76 29.72
N ASP A 1123 -31.55 9.57 30.32
CA ASP A 1123 -32.60 8.55 30.16
C ASP A 1123 -33.94 9.06 30.69
N ILE A 1124 -33.93 9.68 31.87
CA ILE A 1124 -35.11 10.33 32.47
C ILE A 1124 -35.69 11.40 31.53
N MET A 1125 -34.84 12.29 31.01
CA MET A 1125 -35.26 13.35 30.10
C MET A 1125 -35.76 12.80 28.75
N ALA A 1126 -35.04 11.85 28.16
CA ALA A 1126 -35.36 11.30 26.84
C ALA A 1126 -36.68 10.51 26.85
N ARG A 1127 -37.00 9.86 27.97
CA ARG A 1127 -38.24 9.09 28.14
C ARG A 1127 -39.39 9.92 28.73
N ALA A 1128 -39.16 11.20 29.03
CA ALA A 1128 -40.13 12.09 29.69
C ALA A 1128 -40.78 11.43 30.92
N MET A 1129 -39.98 10.78 31.77
CA MET A 1129 -40.47 9.99 32.90
C MET A 1129 -41.27 10.85 33.88
N GLY A 1130 -42.36 10.28 34.43
CA GLY A 1130 -43.09 10.89 35.54
C GLY A 1130 -42.18 11.07 36.77
N ALA A 1131 -42.47 12.05 37.61
CA ALA A 1131 -41.60 12.40 38.74
C ALA A 1131 -41.34 11.22 39.70
N ASP A 1132 -42.36 10.40 40.00
CA ASP A 1132 -42.21 9.21 40.84
C ASP A 1132 -41.33 8.13 40.19
N GLU A 1133 -41.50 7.90 38.89
CA GLU A 1133 -40.71 6.94 38.11
C GLU A 1133 -39.23 7.37 38.05
N ALA A 1134 -38.99 8.67 37.78
CA ALA A 1134 -37.66 9.25 37.76
C ALA A 1134 -37.00 9.19 39.16
N ALA A 1135 -37.73 9.47 40.24
CA ALA A 1135 -37.25 9.35 41.61
C ALA A 1135 -36.86 7.91 41.97
N GLN A 1136 -37.71 6.93 41.62
CA GLN A 1136 -37.42 5.51 41.82
C GLN A 1136 -36.18 5.06 41.05
N LEU A 1137 -36.04 5.50 39.80
CA LEU A 1137 -34.86 5.19 38.98
C LEU A 1137 -33.58 5.77 39.59
N ILE A 1138 -33.60 7.05 40.02
CA ILE A 1138 -32.47 7.68 40.70
C ILE A 1138 -32.12 6.90 41.98
N HIS A 1139 -33.10 6.50 42.78
CA HIS A 1139 -32.86 5.71 43.98
C HIS A 1139 -32.27 4.32 43.68
N ALA A 1140 -32.79 3.62 42.66
CA ALA A 1140 -32.28 2.33 42.24
C ALA A 1140 -30.84 2.42 41.73
N LYS A 1141 -30.53 3.44 40.92
CA LYS A 1141 -29.17 3.70 40.40
C LYS A 1141 -28.19 4.11 41.50
N CYS A 1142 -28.64 4.82 42.54
CA CYS A 1142 -27.81 5.11 43.72
C CYS A 1142 -27.34 3.83 44.42
N ARG A 1143 -28.22 2.83 44.53
CA ARG A 1143 -27.90 1.55 45.16
C ARG A 1143 -27.00 0.67 44.29
N ALA A 1144 -27.19 0.71 42.97
CA ALA A 1144 -26.48 -0.11 42.01
C ALA A 1144 -25.13 0.46 41.52
N GLN A 1145 -24.72 1.64 42.00
CA GLN A 1145 -23.52 2.29 41.50
C GLN A 1145 -22.23 1.58 41.99
N PRO A 1146 -21.28 1.25 41.10
CA PRO A 1146 -20.11 0.43 41.44
C PRO A 1146 -18.93 1.17 42.11
N GLU A 1147 -19.03 2.47 42.44
CA GLU A 1147 -17.91 3.22 43.03
C GLU A 1147 -17.61 2.85 44.51
N SER A 1148 -16.32 2.94 44.87
CA SER A 1148 -15.73 2.62 46.18
C SER A 1148 -16.45 3.30 47.36
N LYS A 1149 -16.61 2.57 48.48
CA LYS A 1149 -17.24 3.07 49.72
C LYS A 1149 -16.56 4.32 50.29
N LEU A 1150 -15.29 4.57 49.98
CA LEU A 1150 -14.51 5.73 50.45
C LEU A 1150 -14.98 7.08 49.87
N LEU A 1151 -15.76 7.08 48.79
CA LEU A 1151 -16.19 8.29 48.07
C LEU A 1151 -17.67 8.63 48.27
N ARG A 1152 -18.35 7.94 49.20
CA ARG A 1152 -19.78 8.13 49.49
C ARG A 1152 -19.98 9.01 50.72
N ASP A 1153 -21.08 9.76 50.74
CA ASP A 1153 -21.51 10.47 51.94
C ASP A 1153 -22.01 9.51 53.04
N HIS A 1154 -22.36 10.06 54.21
CA HIS A 1154 -22.90 9.31 55.36
C HIS A 1154 -24.22 8.57 55.07
N VAL A 1155 -24.86 8.84 53.92
CA VAL A 1155 -26.09 8.19 53.44
C VAL A 1155 -25.80 7.24 52.25
N GLY A 1156 -24.52 7.01 51.93
CA GLY A 1156 -24.10 6.09 50.87
C GLY A 1156 -24.21 6.65 49.45
N ARG A 1157 -24.40 7.97 49.27
CA ARG A 1157 -24.55 8.62 47.97
C ARG A 1157 -23.22 9.18 47.48
N THR A 1158 -22.96 9.04 46.19
CA THR A 1158 -21.79 9.64 45.54
C THR A 1158 -22.03 11.14 45.27
N TYR A 1159 -21.02 11.85 44.77
CA TYR A 1159 -21.16 13.26 44.42
C TYR A 1159 -22.16 13.46 43.27
N GLY A 1160 -22.02 12.68 42.19
CA GLY A 1160 -22.93 12.68 41.05
C GLY A 1160 -24.37 12.31 41.42
N ALA A 1161 -24.56 11.41 42.39
CA ALA A 1161 -25.88 11.07 42.91
C ALA A 1161 -26.56 12.27 43.58
N ARG A 1162 -25.80 13.03 44.39
CA ARG A 1162 -26.31 14.25 45.04
C ARG A 1162 -26.66 15.32 44.01
N VAL A 1163 -25.81 15.51 43.00
CA VAL A 1163 -26.07 16.44 41.89
C VAL A 1163 -27.31 16.02 41.09
N ALA A 1164 -27.51 14.72 40.84
CA ALA A 1164 -28.69 14.22 40.14
C ALA A 1164 -29.98 14.39 40.95
N ILE A 1165 -29.93 14.14 42.27
CA ILE A 1165 -31.06 14.39 43.18
C ILE A 1165 -31.37 15.89 43.25
N PHE A 1166 -30.34 16.74 43.32
CA PHE A 1166 -30.50 18.19 43.32
C PHE A 1166 -31.16 18.68 42.04
N TRP A 1167 -30.65 18.25 40.87
CA TRP A 1167 -31.24 18.53 39.56
C TRP A 1167 -32.69 18.05 39.47
N PHE A 1168 -32.97 16.83 39.96
CA PHE A 1168 -34.32 16.29 39.96
C PHE A 1168 -35.28 17.18 40.77
N ARG A 1169 -34.88 17.57 41.99
CA ARG A 1169 -35.70 18.38 42.91
C ARG A 1169 -35.81 19.86 42.58
N HIS A 1170 -34.89 20.43 41.81
CA HIS A 1170 -34.87 21.89 41.58
C HIS A 1170 -35.03 22.26 40.11
N THR A 1171 -34.93 21.30 39.20
CA THR A 1171 -34.97 21.57 37.76
C THR A 1171 -35.95 20.67 37.03
N TYR A 1172 -35.94 19.36 37.31
CA TYR A 1172 -36.79 18.42 36.57
C TYR A 1172 -38.22 18.36 37.13
N ALA A 1173 -38.37 18.27 38.45
CA ALA A 1173 -39.64 18.16 39.15
C ALA A 1173 -39.61 18.97 40.47
N PRO A 1174 -39.64 20.32 40.40
CA PRO A 1174 -39.50 21.19 41.58
C PRO A 1174 -40.68 21.09 42.56
N ASP A 1175 -41.87 20.80 42.07
CA ASP A 1175 -43.09 20.68 42.87
C ASP A 1175 -43.32 19.26 43.41
N TRP A 1176 -42.38 18.34 43.18
CA TRP A 1176 -42.51 16.95 43.61
C TRP A 1176 -42.26 16.79 45.11
N CYS A 1177 -43.29 16.38 45.84
CA CYS A 1177 -43.17 15.91 47.22
C CYS A 1177 -43.24 14.36 47.25
N PRO A 1178 -42.34 13.69 47.99
CA PRO A 1178 -42.45 12.24 48.16
C PRO A 1178 -43.77 11.93 48.87
N GLN A 1179 -44.68 11.21 48.21
CA GLN A 1179 -45.79 10.59 48.91
C GLN A 1179 -45.20 9.56 49.88
N ALA A 1180 -45.44 9.76 51.18
CA ALA A 1180 -45.05 8.81 52.20
C ALA A 1180 -45.73 7.46 51.91
N ALA A 1181 -44.92 6.47 51.53
CA ALA A 1181 -45.28 5.06 51.49
C ALA A 1181 -44.23 4.27 52.24
#